data_AF-A0AAD0JFE5-F1
#
_entry.id   AF-A0AAD0JFE5-F1
#
_cell.length_a   1.000
_cell.length_b   1.000
_cell.length_c   1.000
_cell.angle_alpha   90.00
_cell.angle_beta   90.00
_cell.angle_gamma   90.00
#
_symmetry.space_group_name_H-M   'P 1'
#
loop_
_entity.id
_entity.type
_entity.pdbx_description
1 polymer ?
#
loop_
_entity_poly.entity_id
_entity_poly.type
_entity_poly.pdbx_seq_one_letter_code
_entity_poly.pdbx_strand_id
1 'polypeptide(L)'
;MDTTMLISLLERLGWTSLQTVLLVALVYVVCRALPSLSASTRCRLWWLVSLQAVLGLFWSQPLQLAWLPAPQAMAMSATDLAADAIHPMAPELSANLLATAPINQAPDIAASIGSGVSPMAWWAMALAALWLSGVLVMAWRTFGEWRQCRALLAASHPCEDAALVQALQLAADAHGLRRAPRLWMSGQVDAPQLVGPLRPVLLLPAGANALQGDALDLALTHELQHMQRRDLQWGLLPALAQHLFFFHPLLRLAVREYAQAREEAVDAAVVGQHGASRHAYGRLLLQLGVAPQPHLGVASAAPSTTSLKRRLMSLQPRRACPRILAIGLTALVVAVGVAPMRLVAAPAPPAPPAPPKVVPAPPAPPAAPAVPANGVHLVMPKPPAPPAAPSVPAAPSAPSAPSAPPAPPAPPAEDDDSYTTVGELHLGNDLERGHVLIDHGRSYASATIDDIQQARRDVGRDGPVLWFREGNKRYAVRDPALIQPLQRVYAQSAELGRQQGQLGREQGVLGRQQGELGRKQAVHAREISRVATQAASRAVRESDINRQAAAEAARAASGSVDDAAIARQAAAEARLAMREVQAVQDAHSHDISELANQQAQLGLRQAALGSQQAELGERQAQLQAQASAQAKQVIARAMASGKAQQL
;
A
#
# COMPACT_ATOMS: atom_id res chain seq x y z
N MET A 1 -5.28 45.13 5.78
CA MET A 1 -4.35 44.20 5.11
C MET A 1 -3.73 44.97 3.96
N ASP A 2 -2.41 45.09 3.95
CA ASP A 2 -1.70 45.78 2.88
C ASP A 2 -1.91 45.02 1.56
N THR A 3 -2.24 45.73 0.49
CA THR A 3 -2.50 45.15 -0.85
C THR A 3 -1.32 44.31 -1.35
N THR A 4 -0.11 44.64 -0.93
CA THR A 4 1.14 43.90 -1.18
C THR A 4 1.12 42.48 -0.60
N MET A 5 0.53 42.28 0.58
CA MET A 5 0.41 40.96 1.21
C MET A 5 -0.58 40.06 0.48
N LEU A 6 -1.70 40.63 0.00
CA LEU A 6 -2.71 39.91 -0.78
C LEU A 6 -2.17 39.44 -2.14
N ILE A 7 -1.44 40.32 -2.84
CA ILE A 7 -0.80 39.99 -4.12
C ILE A 7 0.23 38.87 -3.91
N SER A 8 1.07 38.99 -2.88
CA SER A 8 2.06 37.95 -2.53
C SER A 8 1.42 36.59 -2.23
N LEU A 9 0.25 36.58 -1.55
CA LEU A 9 -0.50 35.36 -1.29
C LEU A 9 -1.02 34.71 -2.59
N LEU A 10 -1.59 35.51 -3.49
CA LEU A 10 -2.12 35.04 -4.78
C LEU A 10 -1.00 34.51 -5.69
N GLU A 11 0.16 35.19 -5.72
CA GLU A 11 1.34 34.72 -6.44
C GLU A 11 1.82 33.36 -5.92
N ARG A 12 1.88 33.18 -4.59
CA ARG A 12 2.20 31.87 -4.00
C ARG A 12 1.17 30.83 -4.40
N LEU A 13 -0.12 31.13 -4.31
CA LEU A 13 -1.19 30.21 -4.70
C LEU A 13 -1.08 29.78 -6.18
N GLY A 14 -0.74 30.72 -7.07
CA GLY A 14 -0.54 30.45 -8.50
C GLY A 14 0.70 29.58 -8.77
N TRP A 15 1.86 29.96 -8.21
CA TRP A 15 3.11 29.24 -8.44
C TRP A 15 3.08 27.83 -7.84
N THR A 16 2.52 27.70 -6.63
CA THR A 16 2.37 26.40 -5.97
C THR A 16 1.44 25.48 -6.75
N SER A 17 0.35 26.01 -7.29
CA SER A 17 -0.53 25.25 -8.20
C SER A 17 0.26 24.70 -9.39
N LEU A 18 1.06 25.53 -10.06
CA LEU A 18 1.88 25.09 -11.20
C LEU A 18 2.88 23.99 -10.81
N GLN A 19 3.57 24.15 -9.69
CA GLN A 19 4.48 23.13 -9.16
C GLN A 19 3.74 21.82 -8.83
N THR A 20 2.55 21.91 -8.21
CA THR A 20 1.71 20.76 -7.90
C THR A 20 1.31 20.01 -9.17
N VAL A 21 1.02 20.69 -10.28
CA VAL A 21 0.75 20.03 -11.57
C VAL A 21 1.94 19.16 -11.99
N LEU A 22 3.16 19.71 -11.99
CA LEU A 22 4.38 18.99 -12.37
C LEU A 22 4.64 17.81 -11.45
N LEU A 23 4.48 18.00 -10.13
CA LEU A 23 4.70 16.96 -9.15
C LEU A 23 3.67 15.83 -9.26
N VAL A 24 2.38 16.17 -9.47
CA VAL A 24 1.33 15.19 -9.72
C VAL A 24 1.65 14.38 -10.98
N ALA A 25 2.05 15.04 -12.07
CA ALA A 25 2.43 14.36 -13.31
C ALA A 25 3.61 13.40 -13.09
N LEU A 26 4.65 13.85 -12.39
CA LEU A 26 5.81 13.02 -12.05
C LEU A 26 5.40 11.79 -11.22
N VAL A 27 4.68 11.99 -10.12
CA VAL A 27 4.23 10.91 -9.24
C VAL A 27 3.31 9.94 -9.99
N TYR A 28 2.44 10.45 -10.86
CA TYR A 28 1.55 9.64 -11.69
C TYR A 28 2.34 8.76 -12.66
N VAL A 29 3.31 9.34 -13.39
CA VAL A 29 4.19 8.61 -14.33
C VAL A 29 4.98 7.54 -13.59
N VAL A 30 5.56 7.88 -12.43
CA VAL A 30 6.33 6.95 -11.60
C VAL A 30 5.46 5.77 -11.13
N CYS A 31 4.24 6.03 -10.65
CA CYS A 31 3.32 4.99 -10.22
C CYS A 31 2.86 4.09 -11.39
N ARG A 32 2.77 4.64 -12.60
CA ARG A 32 2.42 3.92 -13.84
C ARG A 32 3.58 3.09 -14.40
N ALA A 33 4.79 3.66 -14.42
CA ALA A 33 5.98 3.03 -14.97
C ALA A 33 6.51 1.90 -14.07
N LEU A 34 6.29 2.00 -12.76
CA LEU A 34 6.74 1.02 -11.77
C LEU A 34 5.55 0.38 -11.04
N PRO A 35 4.76 -0.50 -11.71
CA PRO A 35 3.59 -1.14 -11.10
C PRO A 35 3.94 -2.12 -9.95
N SER A 36 5.23 -2.43 -9.78
CA SER A 36 5.79 -3.23 -8.68
C SER A 36 5.98 -2.42 -7.37
N LEU A 37 5.78 -1.10 -7.40
CA LEU A 37 5.86 -0.27 -6.20
C LEU A 37 4.79 -0.70 -5.19
N SER A 38 5.22 -0.91 -3.94
CA SER A 38 4.31 -1.24 -2.86
C SER A 38 3.27 -0.13 -2.68
N ALA A 39 2.05 -0.51 -2.26
CA ALA A 39 0.98 0.43 -1.97
C ALA A 39 1.41 1.48 -0.92
N SER A 40 2.20 1.08 0.08
CA SER A 40 2.76 2.00 1.08
C SER A 40 3.67 3.07 0.47
N THR A 41 4.47 2.73 -0.55
CA THR A 41 5.32 3.72 -1.24
C THR A 41 4.47 4.65 -2.08
N ARG A 42 3.51 4.14 -2.85
CA ARG A 42 2.57 4.97 -3.61
C ARG A 42 1.81 5.95 -2.69
N CYS A 43 1.36 5.46 -1.53
CA CYS A 43 0.72 6.27 -0.49
C CYS A 43 1.63 7.42 -0.03
N ARG A 44 2.91 7.14 0.28
CA ARG A 44 3.88 8.20 0.64
C ARG A 44 4.09 9.22 -0.46
N LEU A 45 4.24 8.81 -1.72
CA LEU A 45 4.45 9.72 -2.84
C LEU A 45 3.27 10.68 -3.02
N TRP A 46 2.03 10.17 -2.98
CA TRP A 46 0.84 11.02 -3.07
C TRP A 46 0.66 11.92 -1.85
N TRP A 47 1.06 11.46 -0.67
CA TRP A 47 1.07 12.30 0.53
C TRP A 47 2.05 13.47 0.41
N LEU A 48 3.23 13.26 -0.19
CA LEU A 48 4.22 14.32 -0.44
C LEU A 48 3.69 15.41 -1.38
N VAL A 49 2.80 15.08 -2.32
CA VAL A 49 2.11 16.09 -3.15
C VAL A 49 1.28 17.03 -2.28
N SER A 50 0.55 16.47 -1.32
CA SER A 50 -0.27 17.26 -0.38
C SER A 50 0.61 18.11 0.53
N LEU A 51 1.74 17.55 0.98
CA LEU A 51 2.74 18.29 1.76
C LEU A 51 3.32 19.46 0.97
N GLN A 52 3.70 19.26 -0.29
CA GLN A 52 4.21 20.30 -1.17
C GLN A 52 3.21 21.44 -1.34
N ALA A 53 1.93 21.13 -1.60
CA ALA A 53 0.91 22.16 -1.77
C ALA A 53 0.74 23.03 -0.52
N VAL A 54 0.69 22.41 0.67
CA VAL A 54 0.57 23.12 1.94
C VAL A 54 1.85 23.93 2.23
N LEU A 55 3.03 23.31 2.14
CA LEU A 55 4.30 24.01 2.37
C LEU A 55 4.47 25.17 1.41
N GLY A 56 4.19 24.97 0.13
CA GLY A 56 4.35 26.00 -0.88
C GLY A 56 3.50 27.26 -0.61
N LEU A 57 2.32 27.12 0.00
CA LEU A 57 1.46 28.26 0.33
C LEU A 57 2.03 29.06 1.52
N PHE A 58 2.56 28.37 2.53
CA PHE A 58 3.03 28.99 3.79
C PHE A 58 4.52 29.34 3.81
N TRP A 59 5.33 28.77 2.92
CA TRP A 59 6.78 29.01 2.88
C TRP A 59 7.09 30.36 2.24
N SER A 60 7.69 31.26 3.01
CA SER A 60 7.87 32.67 2.63
C SER A 60 9.08 32.95 1.75
N GLN A 61 10.07 32.06 1.70
CA GLN A 61 11.29 32.22 0.89
C GLN A 61 11.51 31.01 -0.05
N PRO A 62 11.00 31.04 -1.29
CA PRO A 62 11.27 29.98 -2.25
C PRO A 62 12.75 29.94 -2.62
N LEU A 63 13.29 28.74 -2.85
CA LEU A 63 14.65 28.55 -3.35
C LEU A 63 14.72 29.09 -4.77
N GLN A 64 15.59 30.08 -5.00
CA GLN A 64 15.73 30.72 -6.31
C GLN A 64 16.70 29.91 -7.18
N LEU A 65 16.19 29.35 -8.28
CA LEU A 65 17.00 28.71 -9.32
C LEU A 65 17.26 29.70 -10.46
N ALA A 66 18.49 30.20 -10.52
CA ALA A 66 18.99 31.12 -11.54
C ALA A 66 19.21 30.41 -12.89
N TRP A 67 18.14 30.01 -13.58
CA TRP A 67 18.21 29.29 -14.85
C TRP A 67 17.83 30.16 -16.07
N LEU A 68 17.08 31.24 -15.85
CA LEU A 68 16.70 32.14 -16.94
C LEU A 68 17.89 33.04 -17.33
N PRO A 69 18.10 33.34 -18.63
CA PRO A 69 19.16 34.25 -19.05
C PRO A 69 18.97 35.61 -18.37
N ALA A 70 20.09 36.22 -17.97
CA ALA A 70 20.06 37.56 -17.37
C ALA A 70 19.32 38.51 -18.32
N PRO A 71 18.40 39.36 -17.81
CA PRO A 71 17.78 40.37 -18.65
C PRO A 71 18.91 41.18 -19.29
N GLN A 72 18.99 41.15 -20.62
CA GLN A 72 19.88 42.06 -21.33
C GLN A 72 19.36 43.45 -21.00
N ALA A 73 20.17 44.24 -20.30
CA ALA A 73 19.90 45.65 -20.16
C ALA A 73 19.89 46.22 -21.59
N MET A 74 18.71 46.38 -22.19
CA MET A 74 18.56 47.32 -23.28
C MET A 74 18.97 48.66 -22.67
N ALA A 75 20.17 49.12 -23.00
CA ALA A 75 20.54 50.50 -22.80
C ALA A 75 19.62 51.30 -23.72
N MET A 76 18.42 51.64 -23.24
CA MET A 76 17.64 52.72 -23.82
C MET A 76 18.53 53.96 -23.69
N SER A 77 18.96 54.49 -24.82
CA SER A 77 19.69 55.75 -24.83
C SER A 77 18.73 56.83 -24.33
N ALA A 78 19.21 57.81 -23.56
CA ALA A 78 18.37 58.85 -22.96
C ALA A 78 17.49 59.62 -23.98
N THR A 79 17.81 59.52 -25.27
CA THR A 79 17.01 60.01 -26.39
C THR A 79 15.68 59.27 -26.59
N ASP A 80 15.59 57.98 -26.30
CA ASP A 80 14.37 57.20 -26.54
C ASP A 80 13.31 57.44 -25.46
N LEU A 81 13.74 57.74 -24.22
CA LEU A 81 12.83 58.06 -23.12
C LEU A 81 12.26 59.49 -23.23
N ALA A 82 13.00 60.41 -23.86
CA ALA A 82 12.54 61.77 -24.14
C ALA A 82 11.55 61.82 -25.32
N ALA A 83 11.69 60.92 -26.29
CA ALA A 83 10.80 60.86 -27.46
C ALA A 83 9.40 60.31 -27.11
N ASP A 84 9.31 59.34 -26.21
CA ASP A 84 8.05 58.66 -25.87
C ASP A 84 7.20 59.44 -24.83
N ALA A 85 7.83 60.35 -24.06
CA ALA A 85 7.14 61.16 -23.06
C ALA A 85 6.51 62.45 -23.61
N ILE A 86 6.82 62.88 -24.85
CA ILE A 86 6.44 64.21 -25.37
C ILE A 86 5.27 64.16 -26.38
N HIS A 87 4.77 62.99 -26.77
CA HIS A 87 3.53 62.87 -27.54
C HIS A 87 2.39 62.40 -26.63
N PRO A 88 1.63 63.30 -25.95
CA PRO A 88 0.77 64.24 -26.66
C PRO A 88 0.50 65.56 -25.89
N MET A 89 0.94 66.73 -26.37
CA MET A 89 0.27 68.01 -26.12
C MET A 89 0.85 69.12 -27.01
N ALA A 90 0.02 70.09 -27.38
CA ALA A 90 0.28 71.11 -28.39
C ALA A 90 1.67 71.80 -28.28
N PRO A 91 2.35 72.09 -29.41
CA PRO A 91 3.72 72.61 -29.43
C PRO A 91 3.92 73.94 -28.69
N GLU A 92 2.84 74.72 -28.52
CA GLU A 92 2.82 75.99 -27.81
C GLU A 92 3.04 75.83 -26.28
N LEU A 93 2.58 74.74 -25.67
CA LEU A 93 2.69 74.51 -24.21
C LEU A 93 4.11 74.02 -23.82
N SER A 94 4.73 73.24 -24.70
CA SER A 94 6.09 72.72 -24.51
C SER A 94 7.16 73.83 -24.57
N ALA A 95 6.93 74.87 -25.39
CA ALA A 95 7.83 76.03 -25.47
C ALA A 95 7.81 76.87 -24.18
N ASN A 96 6.62 77.06 -23.58
CA ASN A 96 6.48 77.82 -22.33
C ASN A 96 7.03 77.08 -21.11
N LEU A 97 6.94 75.75 -21.07
CA LEU A 97 7.49 74.92 -20.00
C LEU A 97 9.02 74.80 -20.05
N LEU A 98 9.63 74.75 -21.26
CA LEU A 98 11.09 74.84 -21.38
C LEU A 98 11.63 76.24 -21.06
N ALA A 99 10.83 77.30 -21.24
CA ALA A 99 11.26 78.68 -21.00
C ALA A 99 11.17 79.11 -19.52
N THR A 100 10.43 78.40 -18.66
CA THR A 100 10.16 78.83 -17.26
C THR A 100 10.53 77.83 -16.17
N ALA A 101 11.00 76.61 -16.48
CA ALA A 101 11.36 75.63 -15.45
C ALA A 101 12.85 75.73 -15.03
N PRO A 102 13.18 76.05 -13.76
CA PRO A 102 14.54 75.93 -13.25
C PRO A 102 14.94 74.44 -13.15
N ILE A 103 16.10 74.09 -13.71
CA ILE A 103 16.61 72.72 -13.97
C ILE A 103 16.91 71.87 -12.70
N ASN A 104 16.57 72.31 -11.49
CA ASN A 104 16.97 71.63 -10.24
C ASN A 104 15.85 70.97 -9.42
N GLN A 105 14.64 70.76 -9.96
CA GLN A 105 13.55 70.06 -9.23
C GLN A 105 12.92 68.89 -10.01
N ALA A 106 13.71 68.21 -10.85
CA ALA A 106 13.30 66.95 -11.49
C ALA A 106 12.87 65.81 -10.53
N PRO A 107 13.33 65.70 -9.26
CA PRO A 107 12.89 64.61 -8.38
C PRO A 107 11.45 64.77 -7.84
N ASP A 108 10.98 66.01 -7.63
CA ASP A 108 9.71 66.25 -6.93
C ASP A 108 8.48 66.18 -7.85
N ILE A 109 8.62 66.52 -9.13
CA ILE A 109 7.53 66.37 -10.10
C ILE A 109 7.27 64.88 -10.37
N ALA A 110 8.31 64.04 -10.41
CA ALA A 110 8.16 62.59 -10.50
C ALA A 110 7.50 61.97 -9.25
N ALA A 111 7.80 62.49 -8.05
CA ALA A 111 7.18 62.05 -6.80
C ALA A 111 5.70 62.47 -6.67
N SER A 112 5.34 63.66 -7.18
CA SER A 112 3.95 64.14 -7.18
C SER A 112 3.05 63.48 -8.23
N ILE A 113 3.61 63.00 -9.35
CA ILE A 113 2.88 62.21 -10.36
C ILE A 113 2.74 60.73 -9.90
N GLY A 114 3.67 60.23 -9.07
CA GLY A 114 3.65 58.87 -8.50
C GLY A 114 2.74 58.66 -7.28
N SER A 115 2.17 59.73 -6.72
CA SER A 115 1.23 59.68 -5.58
C SER A 115 -0.24 59.75 -6.01
N GLY A 116 -0.54 59.41 -7.26
CA GLY A 116 -1.86 58.93 -7.62
C GLY A 116 -2.13 57.65 -6.84
N VAL A 117 -3.13 57.68 -5.95
CA VAL A 117 -3.73 56.52 -5.28
C VAL A 117 -3.68 55.34 -6.25
N SER A 118 -2.76 54.38 -6.05
CA SER A 118 -2.73 53.18 -6.87
C SER A 118 -4.15 52.64 -6.85
N PRO A 119 -4.83 52.45 -8.01
CA PRO A 119 -6.20 51.99 -8.01
C PRO A 119 -6.20 50.75 -7.14
N MET A 120 -6.85 50.87 -5.96
CA MET A 120 -6.89 49.84 -4.93
C MET A 120 -7.01 48.51 -5.66
N ALA A 121 -6.07 47.58 -5.47
CA ALA A 121 -5.96 46.33 -6.25
C ALA A 121 -7.20 45.44 -6.01
N TRP A 122 -8.34 45.90 -6.51
CA TRP A 122 -9.67 45.42 -6.21
C TRP A 122 -9.85 44.03 -6.79
N TRP A 123 -9.16 43.75 -7.91
CA TRP A 123 -9.06 42.43 -8.49
C TRP A 123 -8.35 41.45 -7.52
N ALA A 124 -7.28 41.87 -6.85
CA ALA A 124 -6.53 41.04 -5.93
C ALA A 124 -7.36 40.78 -4.67
N MET A 125 -8.05 41.82 -4.18
CA MET A 125 -8.98 41.70 -3.07
C MET A 125 -10.18 40.81 -3.43
N ALA A 126 -10.74 40.94 -4.63
CA ALA A 126 -11.84 40.11 -5.13
C ALA A 126 -11.43 38.64 -5.29
N LEU A 127 -10.25 38.37 -5.85
CA LEU A 127 -9.71 37.00 -5.99
C LEU A 127 -9.39 36.38 -4.63
N ALA A 128 -8.79 37.14 -3.70
CA ALA A 128 -8.52 36.66 -2.36
C ALA A 128 -9.81 36.41 -1.57
N ALA A 129 -10.83 37.27 -1.71
CA ALA A 129 -12.14 37.09 -1.12
C ALA A 129 -12.86 35.86 -1.72
N LEU A 130 -12.78 35.66 -3.04
CA LEU A 130 -13.32 34.48 -3.70
C LEU A 130 -12.64 33.20 -3.21
N TRP A 131 -11.31 33.19 -3.14
CA TRP A 131 -10.55 32.07 -2.59
C TRP A 131 -10.95 31.78 -1.14
N LEU A 132 -10.97 32.81 -0.28
CA LEU A 132 -11.36 32.67 1.12
C LEU A 132 -12.79 32.15 1.27
N SER A 133 -13.73 32.64 0.46
CA SER A 133 -15.11 32.16 0.45
C SER A 133 -15.19 30.66 0.13
N GLY A 134 -14.40 30.18 -0.83
CA GLY A 134 -14.33 28.76 -1.15
C GLY A 134 -13.73 27.93 -0.01
N VAL A 135 -12.68 28.42 0.64
CA VAL A 135 -12.10 27.78 1.84
C VAL A 135 -13.12 27.71 2.97
N LEU A 136 -13.88 28.79 3.21
CA LEU A 136 -14.94 28.84 4.22
C LEU A 136 -16.09 27.86 3.91
N VAL A 137 -16.50 27.74 2.65
CA VAL A 137 -17.51 26.75 2.22
C VAL A 137 -17.01 25.32 2.47
N MET A 138 -15.74 25.03 2.17
CA MET A 138 -15.15 23.71 2.44
C MET A 138 -15.08 23.45 3.94
N ALA A 139 -14.64 24.43 4.74
CA ALA A 139 -14.61 24.33 6.20
C ALA A 139 -16.02 24.12 6.81
N TRP A 140 -17.03 24.80 6.28
CA TRP A 140 -18.43 24.61 6.70
C TRP A 140 -18.94 23.20 6.39
N ARG A 141 -18.62 22.66 5.21
CA ARG A 141 -18.94 21.27 4.84
C ARG A 141 -18.30 20.27 5.79
N THR A 142 -17.00 20.40 6.05
CA THR A 142 -16.29 19.53 7.01
C THR A 142 -16.79 19.71 8.44
N PHE A 143 -17.21 20.90 8.83
CA PHE A 143 -17.89 21.11 10.10
C PHE A 143 -19.23 20.36 10.16
N GLY A 144 -19.99 20.32 9.07
CA GLY A 144 -21.19 19.50 8.92
C GLY A 144 -20.91 18.00 9.09
N GLU A 145 -19.88 17.48 8.42
CA GLU A 145 -19.42 16.09 8.56
C GLU A 145 -18.99 15.77 9.99
N TRP A 146 -18.26 16.69 10.63
CA TRP A 146 -17.87 16.56 12.04
C TRP A 146 -19.08 16.52 12.97
N ARG A 147 -20.10 17.34 12.73
CA ARG A 147 -21.35 17.29 13.50
C ARG A 147 -22.10 15.98 13.32
N GLN A 148 -22.18 15.46 12.10
CA GLN A 148 -22.80 14.16 11.80
C GLN A 148 -22.03 13.02 12.49
N CYS A 149 -20.71 13.06 12.43
CA CYS A 149 -19.82 12.14 13.13
C CYS A 149 -20.07 12.16 14.65
N ARG A 150 -20.18 13.36 15.22
CA ARG A 150 -20.51 13.51 16.64
C ARG A 150 -21.91 13.02 16.99
N ALA A 151 -22.89 13.22 16.11
CA ALA A 151 -24.24 12.71 16.30
C ALA A 151 -24.26 11.18 16.25
N LEU A 152 -23.53 10.57 15.31
CA LEU A 152 -23.37 9.11 15.23
C LEU A 152 -22.74 8.56 16.51
N LEU A 153 -21.65 9.17 16.98
CA LEU A 153 -20.99 8.78 18.23
C LEU A 153 -21.93 8.94 19.42
N ALA A 154 -22.74 10.00 19.48
CA ALA A 154 -23.72 10.18 20.54
C ALA A 154 -24.87 9.16 20.49
N ALA A 155 -25.21 8.65 19.30
CA ALA A 155 -26.23 7.61 19.11
C ALA A 155 -25.70 6.18 19.28
N SER A 156 -24.38 6.00 19.29
CA SER A 156 -23.73 4.71 19.54
C SER A 156 -23.56 4.43 21.03
N HIS A 157 -23.38 3.16 21.39
CA HIS A 157 -23.20 2.72 22.77
C HIS A 157 -21.89 1.92 22.91
N PRO A 158 -21.24 1.92 24.08
CA PRO A 158 -20.06 1.09 24.31
C PRO A 158 -20.40 -0.40 24.18
N CYS A 159 -19.46 -1.19 23.67
CA CYS A 159 -19.62 -2.65 23.61
C CYS A 159 -19.58 -3.25 25.02
N GLU A 160 -20.61 -4.01 25.38
CA GLU A 160 -20.74 -4.67 26.68
C GLU A 160 -20.14 -6.09 26.72
N ASP A 161 -19.81 -6.65 25.55
CA ASP A 161 -19.17 -7.96 25.45
C ASP A 161 -17.70 -7.87 25.89
N ALA A 162 -17.46 -8.29 27.13
CA ALA A 162 -16.12 -8.28 27.73
C ALA A 162 -15.13 -9.18 26.98
N ALA A 163 -15.59 -10.30 26.39
CA ALA A 163 -14.73 -11.20 25.63
C ALA A 163 -14.27 -10.55 24.33
N LEU A 164 -15.18 -9.87 23.61
CA LEU A 164 -14.83 -9.14 22.40
C LEU A 164 -13.91 -7.94 22.69
N VAL A 165 -14.18 -7.19 23.77
CA VAL A 165 -13.30 -6.08 24.19
C VAL A 165 -11.90 -6.60 24.54
N GLN A 166 -11.81 -7.73 25.26
CA GLN A 166 -10.53 -8.35 25.60
C GLN A 166 -9.81 -8.90 24.37
N ALA A 167 -10.53 -9.53 23.44
CA ALA A 167 -9.98 -10.01 22.17
C ALA A 167 -9.42 -8.85 21.33
N LEU A 168 -10.13 -7.73 21.25
CA LEU A 168 -9.64 -6.52 20.58
C LEU A 168 -8.39 -5.96 21.26
N GLN A 169 -8.34 -5.99 22.59
CA GLN A 169 -7.16 -5.56 23.34
C GLN A 169 -5.94 -6.45 23.04
N LEU A 170 -6.11 -7.77 23.08
CA LEU A 170 -5.07 -8.73 22.72
C LEU A 170 -4.60 -8.55 21.26
N ALA A 171 -5.52 -8.36 20.33
CA ALA A 171 -5.20 -8.08 18.93
C ALA A 171 -4.42 -6.77 18.79
N ALA A 172 -4.84 -5.70 19.47
CA ALA A 172 -4.13 -4.42 19.46
C ALA A 172 -2.70 -4.55 20.00
N ASP A 173 -2.51 -5.31 21.07
CA ASP A 173 -1.19 -5.58 21.66
C ASP A 173 -0.32 -6.40 20.70
N ALA A 174 -0.89 -7.41 20.03
CA ALA A 174 -0.21 -8.19 18.99
C ALA A 174 0.22 -7.33 17.78
N HIS A 175 -0.55 -6.29 17.45
CA HIS A 175 -0.18 -5.28 16.44
C HIS A 175 0.79 -4.21 16.96
N GLY A 176 1.26 -4.31 18.20
CA GLY A 176 2.21 -3.36 18.80
C GLY A 176 1.60 -1.99 19.09
N LEU A 177 0.29 -1.89 19.24
CA LEU A 177 -0.39 -0.66 19.63
C LEU A 177 -0.20 -0.43 21.13
N ARG A 178 0.09 0.81 21.52
CA ARG A 178 0.23 1.18 22.95
C ARG A 178 -1.08 1.12 23.72
N ARG A 179 -2.21 1.28 23.03
CA ARG A 179 -3.57 1.31 23.57
C ARG A 179 -4.51 0.82 22.48
N ALA A 180 -5.45 -0.06 22.83
CA ALA A 180 -6.53 -0.42 21.93
C ALA A 180 -7.50 0.76 21.71
N PRO A 181 -8.17 0.85 20.54
CA PRO A 181 -9.24 1.81 20.35
C PRO A 181 -10.44 1.48 21.24
N ARG A 182 -11.23 2.50 21.59
CA ARG A 182 -12.49 2.27 22.33
C ARG A 182 -13.48 1.56 21.40
N LEU A 183 -14.11 0.49 21.87
CA LEU A 183 -15.04 -0.32 21.07
C LEU A 183 -16.49 0.10 21.30
N TRP A 184 -17.12 0.68 20.29
CA TRP A 184 -18.51 1.15 20.34
C TRP A 184 -19.34 0.42 19.26
N MET A 185 -20.62 0.24 19.53
CA MET A 185 -21.59 -0.44 18.67
C MET A 185 -22.61 0.58 18.14
N SER A 186 -22.96 0.50 16.86
CA SER A 186 -23.96 1.38 16.25
C SER A 186 -24.81 0.65 15.22
N GLY A 187 -26.12 0.87 15.25
CA GLY A 187 -27.06 0.41 14.21
C GLY A 187 -27.12 1.31 12.98
N GLN A 188 -26.35 2.41 12.96
CA GLN A 188 -26.29 3.37 11.85
C GLN A 188 -25.03 3.20 10.98
N VAL A 189 -24.26 2.13 11.21
CA VAL A 189 -23.08 1.79 10.43
C VAL A 189 -23.25 0.38 9.89
N ASP A 190 -22.84 0.17 8.64
CA ASP A 190 -22.99 -1.12 7.96
C ASP A 190 -21.65 -1.88 7.82
N ALA A 191 -20.55 -1.23 8.20
CA ALA A 191 -19.23 -1.85 8.30
C ALA A 191 -18.46 -1.28 9.49
N PRO A 192 -17.46 -2.04 10.00
CA PRO A 192 -16.49 -1.51 10.96
C PRO A 192 -15.81 -0.25 10.44
N GLN A 193 -15.61 0.74 11.30
CA GLN A 193 -14.87 1.96 10.96
C GLN A 193 -14.20 2.61 12.16
N LEU A 194 -12.96 3.07 11.98
CA LEU A 194 -12.24 3.88 12.95
C LEU A 194 -12.56 5.37 12.80
N VAL A 195 -13.00 6.01 13.88
CA VAL A 195 -13.43 7.42 13.88
C VAL A 195 -12.65 8.21 14.94
N GLY A 196 -12.26 9.45 14.60
CA GLY A 196 -11.63 10.38 15.53
C GLY A 196 -10.09 10.33 15.53
N PRO A 197 -9.39 11.31 14.91
CA PRO A 197 -7.94 11.25 14.73
C PRO A 197 -7.12 11.37 16.03
N LEU A 198 -7.66 12.00 17.07
CA LEU A 198 -6.98 12.19 18.36
C LEU A 198 -7.33 11.11 19.39
N ARG A 199 -8.59 10.67 19.38
CA ARG A 199 -9.13 9.65 20.29
C ARG A 199 -9.90 8.65 19.44
N PRO A 200 -9.22 7.67 18.82
CA PRO A 200 -9.85 6.74 17.91
C PRO A 200 -10.86 5.86 18.65
N VAL A 201 -12.07 5.82 18.09
CA VAL A 201 -13.17 4.95 18.49
C VAL A 201 -13.42 4.00 17.32
N LEU A 202 -13.37 2.70 17.58
CA LEU A 202 -13.72 1.67 16.61
C LEU A 202 -15.22 1.40 16.74
N LEU A 203 -15.97 1.76 15.70
CA LEU A 203 -17.41 1.51 15.61
C LEU A 203 -17.66 0.19 14.89
N LEU A 204 -18.44 -0.68 15.50
CA LEU A 204 -18.93 -1.91 14.89
C LEU A 204 -20.42 -1.82 14.56
N PRO A 205 -20.85 -2.44 13.45
CA PRO A 205 -22.26 -2.57 13.11
C PRO A 205 -22.98 -3.43 14.15
N ALA A 206 -24.14 -2.97 14.61
CA ALA A 206 -25.04 -3.73 15.48
C ALA A 206 -26.21 -4.34 14.68
N GLY A 207 -26.76 -5.47 15.13
CA GLY A 207 -27.94 -6.09 14.52
C GLY A 207 -27.62 -6.92 13.28
N ALA A 208 -28.43 -6.80 12.22
CA ALA A 208 -28.36 -7.66 11.03
C ALA A 208 -27.03 -7.58 10.26
N ASN A 209 -26.30 -6.46 10.42
CA ASN A 209 -25.01 -6.23 9.76
C ASN A 209 -23.82 -6.58 10.68
N ALA A 210 -24.06 -7.18 11.85
CA ALA A 210 -23.00 -7.59 12.76
C ALA A 210 -22.13 -8.69 12.13
N LEU A 211 -20.82 -8.44 12.09
CA LEU A 211 -19.83 -9.42 11.65
C LEU A 211 -19.52 -10.41 12.78
N GLN A 212 -19.27 -11.66 12.43
CA GLN A 212 -18.94 -12.73 13.37
C GLN A 212 -17.81 -13.62 12.82
N GLY A 213 -17.11 -14.31 13.72
CA GLY A 213 -16.03 -15.24 13.39
C GLY A 213 -14.92 -14.60 12.55
N ASP A 214 -14.37 -15.35 11.59
CA ASP A 214 -13.26 -14.93 10.73
C ASP A 214 -13.49 -13.59 10.03
N ALA A 215 -14.73 -13.27 9.67
CA ALA A 215 -15.07 -12.01 9.00
C ALA A 215 -14.88 -10.80 9.94
N LEU A 216 -15.23 -10.96 11.23
CA LEU A 216 -15.00 -9.96 12.26
C LEU A 216 -13.50 -9.80 12.52
N ASP A 217 -12.77 -10.91 12.69
CA ASP A 217 -11.33 -10.87 12.98
C ASP A 217 -10.54 -10.19 11.85
N LEU A 218 -10.87 -10.48 10.59
CA LEU A 218 -10.25 -9.83 9.43
C LEU A 218 -10.60 -8.34 9.35
N ALA A 219 -11.83 -7.96 9.69
CA ALA A 219 -12.24 -6.56 9.70
C ALA A 219 -11.60 -5.78 10.86
N LEU A 220 -11.51 -6.36 12.06
CA LEU A 220 -10.80 -5.76 13.20
C LEU A 220 -9.32 -5.58 12.89
N THR A 221 -8.68 -6.60 12.29
CA THR A 221 -7.29 -6.52 11.83
C THR A 221 -7.10 -5.36 10.85
N HIS A 222 -8.03 -5.18 9.91
CA HIS A 222 -8.02 -4.06 8.96
C HIS A 222 -8.04 -2.70 9.67
N GLU A 223 -8.97 -2.51 10.60
CA GLU A 223 -9.11 -1.25 11.34
C GLU A 223 -7.91 -1.00 12.30
N LEU A 224 -7.40 -2.04 12.96
CA LEU A 224 -6.20 -1.95 13.80
C LEU A 224 -4.97 -1.56 12.96
N GLN A 225 -4.89 -2.04 11.73
CA GLN A 225 -3.81 -1.70 10.81
C GLN A 225 -3.87 -0.23 10.36
N HIS A 226 -5.06 0.36 10.20
CA HIS A 226 -5.22 1.82 10.03
C HIS A 226 -4.70 2.58 11.25
N MET A 227 -5.03 2.11 12.46
CA MET A 227 -4.57 2.71 13.70
C MET A 227 -3.05 2.61 13.87
N GLN A 228 -2.44 1.46 13.57
CA GLN A 228 -1.00 1.22 13.62
C GLN A 228 -0.24 2.17 12.68
N ARG A 229 -0.80 2.40 11.49
CA ARG A 229 -0.23 3.30 10.48
C ARG A 229 -0.53 4.77 10.75
N ARG A 230 -1.37 5.09 11.73
CA ARG A 230 -1.84 6.46 12.04
C ARG A 230 -2.54 7.11 10.86
N ASP A 231 -3.31 6.32 10.11
CA ASP A 231 -3.90 6.74 8.85
C ASP A 231 -4.90 7.90 9.02
N LEU A 232 -5.60 7.97 10.16
CA LEU A 232 -6.47 9.10 10.49
C LEU A 232 -5.70 10.42 10.67
N GLN A 233 -4.52 10.38 11.31
CA GLN A 233 -3.70 11.57 11.53
C GLN A 233 -3.04 12.02 10.22
N TRP A 234 -2.45 11.07 9.48
CA TRP A 234 -1.80 11.38 8.20
C TRP A 234 -2.78 11.89 7.14
N GLY A 235 -4.06 11.49 7.22
CA GLY A 235 -5.13 11.96 6.36
C GLY A 235 -5.51 13.44 6.53
N LEU A 236 -5.13 14.09 7.64
CA LEU A 236 -5.44 15.51 7.89
C LEU A 236 -4.72 16.45 6.93
N LEU A 237 -3.50 16.10 6.48
CA LEU A 237 -2.74 16.95 5.57
C LEU A 237 -3.30 16.96 4.14
N PRO A 238 -3.60 15.80 3.50
CA PRO A 238 -4.32 15.77 2.23
C PRO A 238 -5.68 16.48 2.28
N ALA A 239 -6.41 16.33 3.40
CA ALA A 239 -7.64 17.07 3.62
C ALA A 239 -7.41 18.59 3.61
N LEU A 240 -6.44 19.08 4.38
CA LEU A 240 -6.09 20.50 4.44
C LEU A 240 -5.68 21.03 3.06
N ALA A 241 -4.83 20.28 2.33
CA ALA A 241 -4.41 20.63 0.98
C ALA A 241 -5.63 20.76 0.04
N GLN A 242 -6.57 19.82 0.09
CA GLN A 242 -7.80 19.88 -0.69
C GLN A 242 -8.70 21.07 -0.34
N HIS A 243 -8.70 21.53 0.92
CA HIS A 243 -9.46 22.72 1.32
C HIS A 243 -8.84 24.00 0.75
N LEU A 244 -7.52 24.17 0.94
CA LEU A 244 -6.78 25.36 0.51
C LEU A 244 -6.76 25.52 -1.01
N PHE A 245 -6.73 24.40 -1.73
CA PHE A 245 -6.70 24.33 -3.19
C PHE A 245 -7.96 23.65 -3.74
N PHE A 246 -9.13 23.97 -3.17
CA PHE A 246 -10.41 23.36 -3.54
C PHE A 246 -10.71 23.43 -5.04
N PHE A 247 -10.19 24.44 -5.73
CA PHE A 247 -10.32 24.65 -7.17
C PHE A 247 -9.41 23.73 -8.01
N HIS A 248 -8.31 23.19 -7.47
CA HIS A 248 -7.26 22.50 -8.21
C HIS A 248 -7.59 21.01 -8.53
N PRO A 249 -7.95 20.65 -9.78
CA PRO A 249 -8.45 19.32 -10.11
C PRO A 249 -7.40 18.21 -9.91
N LEU A 250 -6.14 18.47 -10.26
CA LEU A 250 -5.07 17.48 -10.13
C LEU A 250 -4.66 17.23 -8.67
N LEU A 251 -4.93 18.18 -7.77
CA LEU A 251 -4.70 17.95 -6.34
C LEU A 251 -5.81 17.07 -5.77
N ARG A 252 -7.07 17.32 -6.18
CA ARG A 252 -8.19 16.41 -5.86
C ARG A 252 -7.92 14.98 -6.36
N LEU A 253 -7.31 14.83 -7.54
CA LEU A 253 -6.82 13.53 -8.02
C LEU A 253 -5.76 12.93 -7.09
N ALA A 254 -4.74 13.70 -6.71
CA ALA A 254 -3.69 13.24 -5.81
C ALA A 254 -4.24 12.78 -4.44
N VAL A 255 -5.20 13.51 -3.87
CA VAL A 255 -5.86 13.13 -2.60
C VAL A 255 -6.67 11.85 -2.75
N ARG A 256 -7.35 11.65 -3.89
CA ARG A 256 -8.07 10.40 -4.21
C ARG A 256 -7.11 9.21 -4.38
N GLU A 257 -5.98 9.42 -5.06
CA GLU A 257 -4.96 8.38 -5.24
C GLU A 257 -4.22 8.05 -3.93
N TYR A 258 -3.99 9.06 -3.07
CA TYR A 258 -3.49 8.85 -1.70
C TYR A 258 -4.44 7.94 -0.92
N ALA A 259 -5.74 8.30 -0.89
CA ALA A 259 -6.73 7.54 -0.14
C ALA A 259 -6.81 6.09 -0.65
N GLN A 260 -6.78 5.87 -1.97
CA GLN A 260 -6.71 4.51 -2.51
C GLN A 260 -5.44 3.76 -2.08
N ALA A 261 -4.26 4.36 -2.27
CA ALA A 261 -3.00 3.69 -1.98
C ALA A 261 -2.88 3.39 -0.48
N ARG A 262 -3.55 4.17 0.37
CA ARG A 262 -3.69 3.90 1.80
C ARG A 262 -4.49 2.63 2.06
N GLU A 263 -5.67 2.47 1.46
CA GLU A 263 -6.50 1.26 1.58
C GLU A 263 -5.75 0.02 1.07
N GLU A 264 -5.12 0.10 -0.11
CA GLU A 264 -4.35 -1.01 -0.68
C GLU A 264 -3.13 -1.40 0.19
N ALA A 265 -2.56 -0.45 0.92
CA ALA A 265 -1.46 -0.70 1.84
C ALA A 265 -1.91 -1.39 3.13
N VAL A 266 -3.11 -1.05 3.62
CA VAL A 266 -3.73 -1.78 4.73
C VAL A 266 -4.08 -3.19 4.30
N ASP A 267 -4.77 -3.34 3.16
CA ASP A 267 -5.13 -4.64 2.58
C ASP A 267 -3.93 -5.58 2.42
N ALA A 268 -2.82 -5.05 1.91
CA ALA A 268 -1.58 -5.81 1.75
C ALA A 268 -0.96 -6.23 3.10
N ALA A 269 -1.09 -5.41 4.14
CA ALA A 269 -0.59 -5.71 5.47
C ALA A 269 -1.45 -6.77 6.19
N VAL A 270 -2.78 -6.70 6.06
CA VAL A 270 -3.71 -7.70 6.60
C VAL A 270 -3.40 -9.08 6.03
N VAL A 271 -3.30 -9.19 4.71
CA VAL A 271 -2.95 -10.44 4.00
C VAL A 271 -1.53 -10.92 4.29
N GLY A 272 -0.62 -10.02 4.66
CA GLY A 272 0.77 -10.36 4.97
C GLY A 272 0.99 -10.89 6.39
N GLN A 273 0.17 -10.47 7.35
CA GLN A 273 0.31 -10.82 8.77
C GLN A 273 -0.51 -12.03 9.17
N HIS A 274 -1.75 -12.11 8.68
CA HIS A 274 -2.58 -13.27 8.88
C HIS A 274 -2.30 -14.22 7.73
N GLY A 275 -2.03 -15.50 8.01
CA GLY A 275 -2.11 -16.57 7.00
C GLY A 275 -3.51 -16.72 6.35
N ALA A 276 -4.40 -15.75 6.59
CA ALA A 276 -5.69 -15.55 5.96
C ALA A 276 -5.56 -15.75 4.45
N SER A 277 -6.38 -16.65 3.93
CA SER A 277 -6.45 -16.84 2.50
C SER A 277 -6.83 -15.49 1.87
N ARG A 278 -6.04 -15.04 0.88
CA ARG A 278 -6.34 -13.86 0.06
C ARG A 278 -7.79 -13.87 -0.45
N HIS A 279 -8.33 -15.07 -0.66
CA HIS A 279 -9.72 -15.32 -1.01
C HIS A 279 -10.72 -14.97 0.09
N ALA A 280 -10.50 -15.40 1.34
CA ALA A 280 -11.37 -15.05 2.47
C ALA A 280 -11.40 -13.55 2.70
N TYR A 281 -10.23 -12.90 2.66
CA TYR A 281 -10.16 -11.45 2.77
C TYR A 281 -10.81 -10.72 1.58
N GLY A 282 -10.59 -11.20 0.35
CA GLY A 282 -11.27 -10.66 -0.84
C GLY A 282 -12.79 -10.80 -0.78
N ARG A 283 -13.32 -11.89 -0.22
CA ARG A 283 -14.76 -12.07 0.04
C ARG A 283 -15.28 -11.05 1.06
N LEU A 284 -14.54 -10.81 2.14
CA LEU A 284 -14.89 -9.79 3.12
C LEU A 284 -14.94 -8.39 2.46
N LEU A 285 -13.97 -8.04 1.62
CA LEU A 285 -13.97 -6.78 0.90
C LEU A 285 -15.19 -6.62 -0.02
N LEU A 286 -15.64 -7.71 -0.66
CA LEU A 286 -16.87 -7.71 -1.47
C LEU A 286 -18.11 -7.55 -0.59
N GLN A 287 -18.18 -8.25 0.55
CA GLN A 287 -19.29 -8.17 1.49
C GLN A 287 -19.45 -6.74 2.05
N LEU A 288 -18.35 -6.11 2.45
CA LEU A 288 -18.35 -4.76 3.02
C LEU A 288 -18.43 -3.67 1.94
N GLY A 289 -17.87 -3.91 0.74
CA GLY A 289 -17.79 -2.94 -0.35
C GLY A 289 -19.08 -2.74 -1.16
N VAL A 290 -20.10 -3.57 -0.93
CA VAL A 290 -21.44 -3.45 -1.57
C VAL A 290 -22.40 -2.61 -0.72
N ALA A 291 -22.08 -2.32 0.55
CA ALA A 291 -22.90 -1.49 1.41
C ALA A 291 -22.62 0.02 1.18
N PRO A 292 -23.64 0.87 0.94
CA PRO A 292 -23.47 2.32 0.85
C PRO A 292 -23.11 2.91 2.22
N GLN A 293 -21.86 3.34 2.41
CA GLN A 293 -21.38 3.86 3.68
C GLN A 293 -21.51 5.41 3.75
N PRO A 294 -22.00 5.97 4.87
CA PRO A 294 -21.93 7.42 5.11
C PRO A 294 -20.47 7.88 5.33
N HIS A 295 -20.10 8.99 4.68
CA HIS A 295 -18.77 9.60 4.77
C HIS A 295 -18.53 10.22 6.15
N LEU A 296 -17.76 9.55 7.00
CA LEU A 296 -17.47 10.07 8.34
C LEU A 296 -15.96 10.17 8.57
N GLY A 297 -15.36 11.15 7.91
CA GLY A 297 -13.98 11.53 8.17
C GLY A 297 -13.34 12.27 7.00
N VAL A 298 -12.49 13.23 7.34
CA VAL A 298 -11.85 14.18 6.41
C VAL A 298 -10.92 13.50 5.39
N ALA A 299 -10.71 12.18 5.50
CA ALA A 299 -9.77 11.42 4.67
C ALA A 299 -10.35 10.11 4.10
N SER A 300 -11.67 9.90 4.11
CA SER A 300 -12.26 8.68 3.55
C SER A 300 -12.64 8.89 2.07
N ALA A 301 -12.02 8.13 1.15
CA ALA A 301 -12.45 8.13 -0.24
C ALA A 301 -13.81 7.44 -0.37
N ALA A 302 -14.67 7.97 -1.25
CA ALA A 302 -15.94 7.33 -1.54
C ALA A 302 -15.73 5.86 -1.98
N PRO A 303 -16.45 4.89 -1.38
CA PRO A 303 -16.52 3.55 -1.91
C PRO A 303 -17.04 3.65 -3.34
N SER A 304 -16.21 3.25 -4.30
CA SER A 304 -16.59 3.14 -5.69
C SER A 304 -16.25 1.73 -6.15
N THR A 305 -17.04 1.20 -7.08
CA THR A 305 -16.74 -0.08 -7.76
C THR A 305 -15.32 -0.10 -8.33
N THR A 306 -14.81 1.06 -8.74
CA THR A 306 -13.43 1.25 -9.21
C THR A 306 -12.41 1.13 -8.08
N SER A 307 -12.67 1.71 -6.90
CA SER A 307 -11.82 1.56 -5.71
C SER A 307 -11.76 0.11 -5.24
N LEU A 308 -12.93 -0.55 -5.13
CA LEU A 308 -13.03 -1.96 -4.74
C LEU A 308 -12.31 -2.88 -5.73
N LYS A 309 -12.49 -2.66 -7.04
CA LYS A 309 -11.76 -3.39 -8.09
C LYS A 309 -10.26 -3.24 -7.93
N ARG A 310 -9.76 -2.02 -7.72
CA ARG A 310 -8.32 -1.78 -7.52
C ARG A 310 -7.79 -2.46 -6.26
N ARG A 311 -8.54 -2.42 -5.15
CA ARG A 311 -8.19 -3.14 -3.91
C ARG A 311 -8.07 -4.65 -4.15
N LEU A 312 -9.08 -5.27 -4.76
CA LEU A 312 -9.05 -6.70 -5.12
C LEU A 312 -7.90 -7.05 -6.07
N MET A 313 -7.63 -6.21 -7.09
CA MET A 313 -6.48 -6.38 -7.99
C MET A 313 -5.13 -6.21 -7.28
N SER A 314 -5.07 -5.44 -6.19
CA SER A 314 -3.85 -5.26 -5.39
C SER A 314 -3.53 -6.47 -4.51
N LEU A 315 -4.53 -7.29 -4.18
CA LEU A 315 -4.36 -8.54 -3.41
C LEU A 315 -3.65 -9.64 -4.21
N GLN A 316 -3.50 -9.50 -5.52
CA GLN A 316 -2.79 -10.47 -6.34
C GLN A 316 -1.29 -10.49 -5.99
N PRO A 317 -0.63 -11.66 -5.96
CA PRO A 317 0.81 -11.74 -5.72
C PRO A 317 1.57 -11.00 -6.82
N ARG A 318 2.41 -10.04 -6.43
CA ARG A 318 3.28 -9.26 -7.32
C ARG A 318 4.73 -9.36 -6.86
N ARG A 319 5.67 -9.30 -7.80
CA ARG A 319 7.09 -9.17 -7.47
C ARG A 319 7.32 -7.83 -6.75
N ALA A 320 7.92 -7.89 -5.56
CA ALA A 320 8.21 -6.70 -4.78
C ALA A 320 9.32 -5.88 -5.44
N CYS A 321 9.11 -4.56 -5.54
CA CYS A 321 10.17 -3.63 -5.92
C CYS A 321 11.29 -3.62 -4.86
N PRO A 322 12.58 -3.57 -5.26
CA PRO A 322 13.68 -3.50 -4.30
C PRO A 322 13.57 -2.25 -3.41
N ARG A 323 13.78 -2.43 -2.10
CA ARG A 323 13.63 -1.37 -1.08
C ARG A 323 14.47 -0.13 -1.38
N ILE A 324 15.69 -0.31 -1.89
CA ILE A 324 16.62 0.78 -2.22
C ILE A 324 16.03 1.68 -3.31
N LEU A 325 15.43 1.10 -4.36
CA LEU A 325 14.80 1.87 -5.43
C LEU A 325 13.62 2.68 -4.90
N ALA A 326 12.78 2.09 -4.04
CA ALA A 326 11.66 2.79 -3.43
C ALA A 326 12.12 3.96 -2.52
N ILE A 327 13.20 3.78 -1.76
CA ILE A 327 13.80 4.83 -0.94
C ILE A 327 14.39 5.93 -1.82
N GLY A 328 15.19 5.59 -2.82
CA GLY A 328 15.81 6.55 -3.74
C GLY A 328 14.79 7.40 -4.49
N LEU A 329 13.71 6.77 -4.96
CA LEU A 329 12.60 7.46 -5.61
C LEU A 329 11.86 8.41 -4.65
N THR A 330 11.61 7.99 -3.41
CA THR A 330 10.99 8.86 -2.40
C THR A 330 11.90 10.05 -2.08
N ALA A 331 13.21 9.81 -1.91
CA ALA A 331 14.19 10.85 -1.66
C ALA A 331 14.30 11.84 -2.83
N LEU A 332 14.26 11.35 -4.08
CA LEU A 332 14.24 12.18 -5.28
C LEU A 332 12.99 13.08 -5.32
N VAL A 333 11.81 12.54 -5.04
CA VAL A 333 10.56 13.32 -5.00
C VAL A 333 10.58 14.36 -3.89
N VAL A 334 11.17 14.06 -2.73
CA VAL A 334 11.38 15.05 -1.66
C VAL A 334 12.33 16.16 -2.13
N ALA A 335 13.48 15.80 -2.70
CA ALA A 335 14.52 16.74 -3.10
C ALA A 335 14.08 17.68 -4.25
N VAL A 336 13.38 17.12 -5.25
CA VAL A 336 12.99 17.85 -6.47
C VAL A 336 11.60 18.47 -6.34
N GLY A 337 10.68 17.80 -5.64
CA GLY A 337 9.27 18.11 -5.68
C GLY A 337 8.76 18.92 -4.49
N VAL A 338 9.27 18.71 -3.27
CA VAL A 338 8.64 19.25 -2.05
C VAL A 338 9.15 20.66 -1.71
N ALA A 339 10.37 21.02 -2.11
CA ALA A 339 10.91 22.35 -1.90
C ALA A 339 10.26 23.37 -2.86
N PRO A 340 9.76 24.53 -2.37
CA PRO A 340 9.20 25.56 -3.23
C PRO A 340 10.33 26.22 -4.04
N MET A 341 10.53 25.77 -5.29
CA MET A 341 11.53 26.31 -6.21
C MET A 341 10.97 27.43 -7.09
N ARG A 342 11.58 28.61 -7.13
CA ARG A 342 11.23 29.69 -8.05
C ARG A 342 12.33 29.86 -9.09
N LEU A 343 11.99 29.83 -10.37
CA LEU A 343 12.94 30.17 -11.43
C LEU A 343 13.15 31.69 -11.43
N VAL A 344 14.40 32.13 -11.32
CA VAL A 344 14.80 33.54 -11.35
C VAL A 344 15.83 33.72 -12.47
N ALA A 345 15.93 34.94 -13.01
CA ALA A 345 17.01 35.27 -13.94
C ALA A 345 18.38 35.21 -13.24
N ALA A 346 19.40 34.75 -13.96
CA ALA A 346 20.77 34.80 -13.47
C ALA A 346 21.17 36.26 -13.18
N PRO A 347 21.91 36.52 -12.09
CA PRO A 347 22.42 37.86 -11.81
C PRO A 347 23.28 38.32 -12.99
N ALA A 348 23.07 39.56 -13.43
CA ALA A 348 23.86 40.13 -14.51
C ALA A 348 25.35 40.11 -14.12
N PRO A 349 26.27 39.73 -15.03
CA PRO A 349 27.69 39.84 -14.77
C PRO A 349 28.02 41.29 -14.41
N PRO A 350 28.91 41.54 -13.42
CA PRO A 350 29.35 42.89 -13.10
C PRO A 350 29.86 43.56 -14.38
N ALA A 351 29.36 44.77 -14.66
CA ALA A 351 29.75 45.51 -15.86
C ALA A 351 31.29 45.66 -15.88
N PRO A 352 31.96 45.43 -17.02
CA PRO A 352 33.39 45.68 -17.13
C PRO A 352 33.69 47.14 -16.74
N PRO A 353 34.80 47.41 -16.03
CA PRO A 353 35.15 48.76 -15.62
C PRO A 353 35.18 49.68 -16.85
N ALA A 354 34.50 50.82 -16.75
CA ALA A 354 34.40 51.78 -17.85
C ALA A 354 35.82 52.16 -18.34
N PRO A 355 36.08 52.15 -19.66
CA PRO A 355 37.37 52.59 -20.17
C PRO A 355 37.58 54.07 -19.80
N PRO A 356 38.83 54.47 -19.47
CA PRO A 356 39.13 55.85 -19.07
C PRO A 356 38.73 56.82 -20.18
N LYS A 357 38.07 57.94 -19.81
CA LYS A 357 37.67 59.02 -20.72
C LYS A 357 38.88 59.49 -21.54
N VAL A 358 38.87 59.18 -22.83
CA VAL A 358 39.85 59.71 -23.79
C VAL A 358 39.49 61.17 -24.08
N VAL A 359 40.39 62.08 -23.76
CA VAL A 359 40.34 63.50 -24.16
C VAL A 359 40.65 63.59 -25.66
N PRO A 360 39.88 64.31 -26.50
CA PRO A 360 40.15 64.36 -27.93
C PRO A 360 41.34 65.27 -28.25
N ALA A 361 42.25 64.80 -29.11
CA ALA A 361 43.32 65.60 -29.73
C ALA A 361 42.87 66.16 -31.10
N PRO A 362 43.46 67.28 -31.58
CA PRO A 362 42.96 68.05 -32.74
C PRO A 362 43.27 67.40 -34.11
N PRO A 363 42.59 67.84 -35.20
CA PRO A 363 42.52 67.12 -36.47
C PRO A 363 43.68 67.45 -37.44
N ALA A 364 44.00 66.51 -38.32
CA ALA A 364 44.89 66.70 -39.47
C ALA A 364 44.20 66.34 -40.81
N PRO A 365 44.61 66.94 -41.95
CA PRO A 365 43.82 67.06 -43.18
C PRO A 365 44.01 65.90 -44.20
N PRO A 366 43.31 65.92 -45.36
CA PRO A 366 42.85 64.73 -46.07
C PRO A 366 43.77 64.25 -47.21
N ALA A 367 43.63 62.98 -47.58
CA ALA A 367 44.00 62.47 -48.90
C ALA A 367 43.02 61.38 -49.37
N ALA A 368 42.53 61.55 -50.60
CA ALA A 368 41.61 60.69 -51.34
C ALA A 368 42.41 59.72 -52.28
N PRO A 369 41.78 59.00 -53.24
CA PRO A 369 40.77 57.95 -53.14
C PRO A 369 41.16 56.66 -53.91
N ALA A 370 40.50 55.53 -53.68
CA ALA A 370 40.36 54.47 -54.71
C ALA A 370 39.11 53.59 -54.48
N VAL A 371 38.53 53.17 -55.61
CA VAL A 371 37.17 52.68 -55.91
C VAL A 371 37.06 51.14 -55.73
N PRO A 372 35.84 50.55 -55.61
CA PRO A 372 35.54 49.33 -54.85
C PRO A 372 35.43 48.07 -55.72
N ALA A 373 35.30 46.91 -55.06
CA ALA A 373 34.75 45.71 -55.69
C ALA A 373 33.89 44.90 -54.71
N ASN A 374 32.60 44.81 -55.02
CA ASN A 374 31.60 43.96 -54.41
C ASN A 374 31.85 42.49 -54.77
N GLY A 375 31.60 41.58 -53.82
CA GLY A 375 31.54 40.14 -54.07
C GLY A 375 30.83 39.41 -52.93
N VAL A 376 29.51 39.25 -53.07
CA VAL A 376 28.66 38.45 -52.17
C VAL A 376 28.86 36.97 -52.47
N HIS A 377 29.15 36.14 -51.46
CA HIS A 377 29.04 34.69 -51.54
C HIS A 377 28.20 34.16 -50.37
N LEU A 378 26.95 33.82 -50.68
CA LEU A 378 26.05 33.02 -49.86
C LEU A 378 26.44 31.54 -49.99
N VAL A 379 26.69 30.89 -48.86
CA VAL A 379 26.91 29.43 -48.78
C VAL A 379 25.61 28.77 -48.29
N MET A 380 25.02 27.92 -49.12
CA MET A 380 23.94 27.00 -48.73
C MET A 380 24.53 25.65 -48.28
N PRO A 381 24.07 25.04 -47.17
CA PRO A 381 24.38 23.67 -46.84
C PRO A 381 23.40 22.63 -47.46
N LYS A 382 23.98 21.45 -47.68
CA LYS A 382 23.51 20.25 -48.39
C LYS A 382 22.37 19.48 -47.69
N PRO A 383 21.46 18.79 -48.42
CA PRO A 383 20.37 18.00 -47.81
C PRO A 383 20.83 16.61 -47.31
N PRO A 384 20.26 16.07 -46.22
CA PRO A 384 20.47 14.69 -45.79
C PRO A 384 19.51 13.69 -46.48
N ALA A 385 19.99 12.44 -46.63
CA ALA A 385 19.31 11.31 -47.25
C ALA A 385 18.22 10.67 -46.36
N PRO A 386 17.22 9.96 -46.94
CA PRO A 386 16.10 9.40 -46.19
C PRO A 386 16.45 8.10 -45.43
N PRO A 387 15.82 7.82 -44.28
CA PRO A 387 16.02 6.57 -43.52
C PRO A 387 15.19 5.40 -44.07
N ALA A 388 15.74 4.19 -43.93
CA ALA A 388 15.14 2.91 -44.30
C ALA A 388 13.96 2.51 -43.38
N ALA A 389 13.01 1.77 -43.95
CA ALA A 389 11.80 1.30 -43.27
C ALA A 389 12.08 0.23 -42.19
N PRO A 390 11.34 0.22 -41.06
CA PRO A 390 11.46 -0.83 -40.05
C PRO A 390 10.69 -2.10 -40.42
N SER A 391 11.31 -3.26 -40.19
CA SER A 391 10.72 -4.59 -40.27
C SER A 391 9.87 -4.92 -39.02
N VAL A 392 8.78 -5.64 -39.25
CA VAL A 392 7.76 -6.02 -38.25
C VAL A 392 8.28 -7.14 -37.34
N PRO A 393 8.23 -7.03 -36.00
CA PRO A 393 8.49 -8.16 -35.10
C PRO A 393 7.27 -9.08 -35.01
N ALA A 394 7.51 -10.39 -35.08
CA ALA A 394 6.50 -11.44 -34.92
C ALA A 394 5.87 -11.45 -33.51
N ALA A 395 4.58 -11.82 -33.46
CA ALA A 395 3.79 -11.91 -32.23
C ALA A 395 4.29 -13.04 -31.29
N PRO A 396 4.37 -12.82 -29.97
CA PRO A 396 4.69 -13.88 -29.01
C PRO A 396 3.47 -14.77 -28.71
N SER A 397 3.71 -16.08 -28.71
CA SER A 397 2.77 -17.15 -28.34
C SER A 397 2.31 -17.06 -26.88
N ALA A 398 1.06 -17.45 -26.61
CA ALA A 398 0.48 -17.48 -25.28
C ALA A 398 1.21 -18.46 -24.32
N PRO A 399 1.36 -18.14 -23.02
CA PRO A 399 1.94 -19.05 -22.04
C PRO A 399 0.98 -20.19 -21.66
N SER A 400 1.50 -21.40 -21.61
CA SER A 400 0.82 -22.62 -21.16
C SER A 400 0.52 -22.58 -19.65
N ALA A 401 -0.59 -23.21 -19.26
CA ALA A 401 -1.05 -23.30 -17.88
C ALA A 401 -0.04 -24.06 -16.98
N PRO A 402 0.14 -23.67 -15.71
CA PRO A 402 1.02 -24.37 -14.78
C PRO A 402 0.46 -25.77 -14.44
N SER A 403 1.34 -26.78 -14.52
CA SER A 403 1.08 -28.15 -14.10
C SER A 403 0.83 -28.25 -12.59
N ALA A 404 -0.05 -29.16 -12.20
CA ALA A 404 -0.38 -29.43 -10.79
C ALA A 404 0.88 -29.84 -9.99
N PRO A 405 1.00 -29.43 -8.72
CA PRO A 405 2.11 -29.85 -7.88
C PRO A 405 2.13 -31.38 -7.72
N PRO A 406 3.31 -32.02 -7.71
CA PRO A 406 3.43 -33.45 -7.55
C PRO A 406 2.88 -33.90 -6.20
N ALA A 407 2.22 -35.06 -6.18
CA ALA A 407 1.76 -35.69 -4.95
C ALA A 407 2.95 -35.91 -3.99
N PRO A 408 2.75 -35.75 -2.66
CA PRO A 408 3.79 -36.07 -1.70
C PRO A 408 4.22 -37.53 -1.85
N PRO A 409 5.53 -37.83 -1.72
CA PRO A 409 6.03 -39.19 -1.87
C PRO A 409 5.35 -40.12 -0.85
N ALA A 410 5.04 -41.33 -1.30
CA ALA A 410 4.56 -42.38 -0.40
C ALA A 410 5.58 -42.59 0.72
N PRO A 411 5.13 -42.84 1.97
CA PRO A 411 6.04 -43.21 3.04
C PRO A 411 6.87 -44.43 2.60
N PRO A 412 8.17 -44.48 2.94
CA PRO A 412 9.03 -45.61 2.57
C PRO A 412 8.39 -46.91 3.05
N ALA A 413 8.49 -47.97 2.24
CA ALA A 413 8.15 -49.31 2.68
C ALA A 413 9.00 -49.64 3.92
N GLU A 414 8.41 -50.33 4.90
CA GLU A 414 9.13 -50.82 6.08
C GLU A 414 10.19 -51.82 5.62
N ASP A 415 11.43 -51.35 5.40
CA ASP A 415 12.59 -52.21 5.27
C ASP A 415 12.85 -52.90 6.62
N ASP A 416 13.10 -54.21 6.58
CA ASP A 416 13.41 -55.08 7.73
C ASP A 416 14.72 -54.66 8.47
N ASP A 417 15.42 -53.65 7.93
CA ASP A 417 16.63 -53.05 8.50
C ASP A 417 16.41 -51.65 9.11
N SER A 418 15.18 -51.13 9.14
CA SER A 418 14.89 -49.79 9.67
C SER A 418 14.84 -49.79 11.21
N TYR A 419 15.68 -48.95 11.85
CA TYR A 419 15.61 -48.75 13.29
C TYR A 419 14.58 -47.68 13.64
N THR A 420 13.57 -48.03 14.42
CA THR A 420 12.67 -47.05 15.01
C THR A 420 13.27 -46.51 16.31
N THR A 421 13.47 -45.19 16.37
CA THR A 421 13.95 -44.51 17.58
C THR A 421 12.81 -43.75 18.24
N VAL A 422 12.59 -43.96 19.53
CA VAL A 422 11.51 -43.31 20.31
C VAL A 422 12.12 -42.59 21.51
N GLY A 423 11.80 -41.32 21.69
CA GLY A 423 12.25 -40.54 22.85
C GLY A 423 12.75 -39.14 22.46
N GLU A 424 13.63 -38.59 23.27
CA GLU A 424 14.13 -37.22 23.14
C GLU A 424 15.48 -37.21 22.42
N LEU A 425 15.49 -36.66 21.22
CA LEU A 425 16.72 -36.44 20.46
C LEU A 425 17.25 -35.04 20.75
N HIS A 426 18.47 -34.99 21.29
CA HIS A 426 19.19 -33.73 21.45
C HIS A 426 20.00 -33.45 20.18
N LEU A 427 19.72 -32.32 19.53
CA LEU A 427 20.36 -31.92 18.28
C LEU A 427 21.69 -31.17 18.47
N GLY A 428 22.09 -30.87 19.72
CA GLY A 428 23.35 -30.18 20.06
C GLY A 428 24.37 -31.11 20.74
N ASN A 429 25.63 -30.68 20.78
CA ASN A 429 26.76 -31.49 21.27
C ASN A 429 27.01 -31.37 22.79
N ASP A 430 26.25 -30.54 23.50
CA ASP A 430 26.52 -30.17 24.90
C ASP A 430 25.85 -31.09 25.94
N LEU A 431 25.36 -32.27 25.52
CA LEU A 431 24.70 -33.19 26.44
C LEU A 431 25.74 -33.91 27.31
N GLU A 432 25.87 -33.53 28.59
CA GLU A 432 26.83 -34.16 29.53
C GLU A 432 26.59 -35.65 29.75
N ARG A 433 25.31 -36.09 29.68
CA ARG A 433 24.90 -37.49 29.84
C ARG A 433 23.78 -37.85 28.86
N GLY A 434 23.98 -38.90 28.09
CA GLY A 434 22.97 -39.47 27.20
C GLY A 434 22.76 -40.95 27.50
N HIS A 435 21.52 -41.44 27.33
CA HIS A 435 21.22 -42.86 27.50
C HIS A 435 20.33 -43.40 26.39
N VAL A 436 20.58 -44.65 26.01
CA VAL A 436 19.91 -45.35 24.93
C VAL A 436 19.63 -46.78 25.38
N LEU A 437 18.36 -47.14 25.47
CA LEU A 437 17.94 -48.53 25.63
C LEU A 437 17.73 -49.14 24.24
N ILE A 438 18.52 -50.15 23.90
CA ILE A 438 18.37 -50.90 22.67
C ILE A 438 17.61 -52.18 22.99
N ASP A 439 16.54 -52.45 22.24
CA ASP A 439 15.70 -53.63 22.41
C ASP A 439 15.17 -54.07 21.03
N HIS A 440 15.68 -55.18 20.51
CA HIS A 440 15.25 -55.84 19.28
C HIS A 440 14.85 -54.89 18.12
N GLY A 441 15.83 -54.21 17.53
CA GLY A 441 15.62 -53.32 16.38
C GLY A 441 14.99 -51.95 16.73
N ARG A 442 14.65 -51.71 18.00
CA ARG A 442 14.19 -50.40 18.50
C ARG A 442 15.21 -49.76 19.42
N SER A 443 15.28 -48.44 19.37
CA SER A 443 16.11 -47.65 20.27
C SER A 443 15.21 -46.68 21.03
N TYR A 444 15.30 -46.69 22.35
CA TYR A 444 14.66 -45.68 23.19
C TYR A 444 15.73 -44.75 23.72
N ALA A 445 15.68 -43.47 23.36
CA ALA A 445 16.80 -42.57 23.57
C ALA A 445 16.40 -41.28 24.30
N SER A 446 17.28 -40.84 25.20
CA SER A 446 17.39 -39.45 25.63
C SER A 446 18.84 -39.06 25.39
N ALA A 447 19.17 -38.80 24.13
CA ALA A 447 20.57 -38.75 23.69
C ALA A 447 20.71 -37.99 22.37
N THR A 448 21.95 -37.69 21.97
CA THR A 448 22.24 -37.15 20.64
C THR A 448 22.14 -38.24 19.56
N ILE A 449 22.07 -37.82 18.30
CA ILE A 449 22.12 -38.77 17.17
C ILE A 449 23.41 -39.59 17.20
N ASP A 450 24.53 -38.96 17.53
CA ASP A 450 25.84 -39.61 17.63
C ASP A 450 25.85 -40.65 18.77
N ASP A 451 25.25 -40.34 19.92
CA ASP A 451 25.10 -41.28 21.03
C ASP A 451 24.27 -42.51 20.63
N ILE A 452 23.17 -42.32 19.87
CA ILE A 452 22.33 -43.42 19.37
C ILE A 452 23.11 -44.31 18.41
N GLN A 453 23.84 -43.71 17.48
CA GLN A 453 24.67 -44.46 16.54
C GLN A 453 25.81 -45.19 17.27
N GLN A 454 26.43 -44.56 18.26
CA GLN A 454 27.50 -45.15 19.04
C GLN A 454 26.98 -46.31 19.90
N ALA A 455 25.84 -46.15 20.57
CA ALA A 455 25.19 -47.22 21.33
C ALA A 455 24.91 -48.45 20.44
N ARG A 456 24.45 -48.25 19.20
CA ARG A 456 24.23 -49.35 18.25
C ARG A 456 25.52 -50.07 17.88
N ARG A 457 26.62 -49.31 17.67
CA ARG A 457 27.95 -49.88 17.38
C ARG A 457 28.50 -50.67 18.55
N ASP A 458 28.37 -50.13 19.76
CA ASP A 458 28.97 -50.69 20.97
C ASP A 458 28.28 -51.99 21.43
N VAL A 459 26.98 -52.11 21.19
CA VAL A 459 26.16 -53.13 21.88
C VAL A 459 25.48 -54.12 20.92
N GLY A 460 25.36 -53.78 19.64
CA GLY A 460 24.74 -54.63 18.62
C GLY A 460 23.21 -54.73 18.75
N ARG A 461 22.64 -55.80 18.18
CA ARG A 461 21.18 -56.07 18.14
C ARG A 461 20.70 -57.11 19.18
N ASP A 462 21.61 -57.75 19.90
CA ASP A 462 21.31 -58.92 20.74
C ASP A 462 20.84 -58.55 22.15
N GLY A 463 19.51 -58.59 22.30
CA GLY A 463 18.80 -58.49 23.56
C GLY A 463 18.72 -57.06 24.13
N PRO A 464 17.95 -56.87 25.22
CA PRO A 464 17.75 -55.57 25.81
C PRO A 464 19.00 -55.10 26.56
N VAL A 465 19.55 -53.96 26.14
CA VAL A 465 20.73 -53.37 26.77
C VAL A 465 20.55 -51.87 26.95
N LEU A 466 20.78 -51.40 28.17
CA LEU A 466 20.86 -49.98 28.45
C LEU A 466 22.30 -49.50 28.28
N TRP A 467 22.52 -48.68 27.26
CA TRP A 467 23.76 -47.95 27.05
C TRP A 467 23.64 -46.54 27.65
N PHE A 468 24.69 -46.03 28.27
CA PHE A 468 24.73 -44.63 28.69
C PHE A 468 26.15 -44.07 28.69
N ARG A 469 26.24 -42.75 28.53
CA ARG A 469 27.47 -41.98 28.56
C ARG A 469 27.50 -41.05 29.76
N GLU A 470 28.65 -41.01 30.43
CA GLU A 470 28.94 -40.09 31.52
C GLU A 470 30.30 -39.42 31.27
N GLY A 471 30.26 -38.17 30.79
CA GLY A 471 31.45 -37.49 30.26
C GLY A 471 32.01 -38.23 29.04
N ASN A 472 33.27 -38.67 29.12
CA ASN A 472 33.95 -39.47 28.08
C ASN A 472 33.84 -40.99 28.28
N LYS A 473 33.19 -41.46 29.36
CA LYS A 473 33.07 -42.89 29.64
C LYS A 473 31.72 -43.41 29.15
N ARG A 474 31.73 -44.64 28.64
CA ARG A 474 30.56 -45.34 28.10
C ARG A 474 30.35 -46.62 28.86
N TYR A 475 29.10 -46.95 29.10
CA TYR A 475 28.71 -48.10 29.90
C TYR A 475 27.56 -48.85 29.24
N ALA A 476 27.54 -50.16 29.45
CA ALA A 476 26.42 -51.04 29.10
C ALA A 476 25.91 -51.78 30.34
N VAL A 477 24.60 -51.86 30.48
CA VAL A 477 23.91 -52.64 31.50
C VAL A 477 23.07 -53.68 30.80
N ARG A 478 23.31 -54.97 31.10
CA ARG A 478 22.58 -56.12 30.53
C ARG A 478 21.71 -56.88 31.55
N ASP A 479 21.70 -56.46 32.82
CA ASP A 479 20.90 -57.13 33.86
C ASP A 479 19.39 -56.91 33.64
N PRO A 480 18.61 -57.97 33.36
CA PRO A 480 17.18 -57.86 33.12
C PRO A 480 16.41 -57.25 34.29
N ALA A 481 16.81 -57.53 35.54
CA ALA A 481 16.11 -57.03 36.72
C ALA A 481 16.24 -55.50 36.87
N LEU A 482 17.34 -54.92 36.38
CA LEU A 482 17.57 -53.48 36.39
C LEU A 482 16.87 -52.79 35.21
N ILE A 483 16.81 -53.42 34.04
CA ILE A 483 16.34 -52.80 32.80
C ILE A 483 14.81 -52.92 32.62
N GLN A 484 14.19 -53.99 33.13
CA GLN A 484 12.75 -54.25 32.97
C GLN A 484 11.83 -53.07 33.33
N PRO A 485 12.04 -52.36 34.46
CA PRO A 485 11.20 -51.22 34.81
C PRO A 485 11.24 -50.12 33.75
N LEU A 486 12.42 -49.84 33.19
CA LEU A 486 12.61 -48.83 32.14
C LEU A 486 11.98 -49.28 30.81
N GLN A 487 12.12 -50.57 30.44
CA GLN A 487 11.46 -51.15 29.27
C GLN A 487 9.94 -50.97 29.31
N ARG A 488 9.30 -51.17 30.46
CA ARG A 488 7.83 -51.02 30.59
C ARG A 488 7.38 -49.60 30.29
N VAL A 489 8.08 -48.58 30.82
CA VAL A 489 7.74 -47.18 30.59
C VAL A 489 7.94 -46.81 29.11
N TYR A 490 9.04 -47.27 28.50
CA TYR A 490 9.28 -47.02 27.09
C TYR A 490 8.30 -47.75 26.15
N ALA A 491 7.86 -48.95 26.51
CA ALA A 491 6.80 -49.66 25.78
C ALA A 491 5.47 -48.88 25.79
N GLN A 492 5.14 -48.21 26.90
CA GLN A 492 3.98 -47.32 26.97
C GLN A 492 4.15 -46.09 26.06
N SER A 493 5.35 -45.50 26.02
CA SER A 493 5.65 -44.40 25.10
C SER A 493 5.54 -44.81 23.63
N ALA A 494 5.95 -46.02 23.27
CA ALA A 494 5.80 -46.54 21.91
C ALA A 494 4.32 -46.72 21.52
N GLU A 495 3.50 -47.24 22.44
CA GLU A 495 2.07 -47.37 22.22
C GLU A 495 1.39 -46.03 22.01
N LEU A 496 1.73 -45.03 22.83
CA LEU A 496 1.23 -43.68 22.67
C LEU A 496 1.64 -43.06 21.33
N GLY A 497 2.87 -43.30 20.88
CA GLY A 497 3.33 -42.92 19.54
C GLY A 497 2.52 -43.58 18.42
N ARG A 498 2.12 -44.85 18.57
CA ARG A 498 1.22 -45.54 17.62
C ARG A 498 -0.16 -44.89 17.57
N GLN A 499 -0.72 -44.52 18.72
CA GLN A 499 -2.01 -43.82 18.82
C GLN A 499 -1.94 -42.45 18.15
N GLN A 500 -0.88 -41.68 18.37
CA GLN A 500 -0.65 -40.41 17.65
C GLN A 500 -0.54 -40.62 16.13
N GLY A 501 0.20 -41.65 15.70
CA GLY A 501 0.30 -42.00 14.29
C GLY A 501 -1.04 -42.36 13.66
N GLN A 502 -1.93 -43.04 14.40
CA GLN A 502 -3.29 -43.34 13.95
C GLN A 502 -4.13 -42.05 13.82
N LEU A 503 -4.10 -41.17 14.82
CA LEU A 503 -4.77 -39.86 14.73
C LEU A 503 -4.29 -39.05 13.52
N GLY A 504 -2.98 -39.06 13.24
CA GLY A 504 -2.42 -38.41 12.07
C GLY A 504 -2.96 -38.98 10.75
N ARG A 505 -3.16 -40.30 10.66
CA ARG A 505 -3.79 -40.94 9.50
C ARG A 505 -5.25 -40.53 9.35
N GLU A 506 -6.00 -40.47 10.45
CA GLU A 506 -7.41 -40.03 10.46
C GLU A 506 -7.54 -38.56 10.05
N GLN A 507 -6.68 -37.68 10.56
CA GLN A 507 -6.57 -36.29 10.12
C GLN A 507 -6.25 -36.18 8.62
N GLY A 508 -5.35 -37.05 8.12
CA GLY A 508 -5.05 -37.12 6.70
C GLY A 508 -6.26 -37.51 5.82
N VAL A 509 -7.13 -38.41 6.30
CA VAL A 509 -8.39 -38.76 5.62
C VAL A 509 -9.32 -37.55 5.57
N LEU A 510 -9.52 -36.85 6.70
CA LEU A 510 -10.34 -35.64 6.75
C LEU A 510 -9.81 -34.54 5.83
N GLY A 511 -8.50 -34.33 5.79
CA GLY A 511 -7.86 -33.37 4.89
C GLY A 511 -8.13 -33.67 3.42
N ARG A 512 -8.13 -34.95 3.02
CA ARG A 512 -8.53 -35.36 1.65
C ARG A 512 -9.99 -35.06 1.36
N GLN A 513 -10.89 -35.34 2.30
CA GLN A 513 -12.32 -35.04 2.17
C GLN A 513 -12.58 -33.53 2.04
N GLN A 514 -11.91 -32.70 2.84
CA GLN A 514 -11.97 -31.25 2.73
C GLN A 514 -11.45 -30.75 1.38
N GLY A 515 -10.36 -31.32 0.87
CA GLY A 515 -9.86 -31.02 -0.46
C GLY A 515 -10.87 -31.33 -1.56
N GLU A 516 -11.60 -32.45 -1.45
CA GLU A 516 -12.65 -32.82 -2.40
C GLU A 516 -13.85 -31.86 -2.34
N LEU A 517 -14.30 -31.46 -1.14
CA LEU A 517 -15.35 -30.46 -0.98
C LEU A 517 -14.95 -29.11 -1.58
N GLY A 518 -13.71 -28.67 -1.33
CA GLY A 518 -13.16 -27.46 -1.94
C GLY A 518 -13.16 -27.52 -3.47
N ARG A 519 -12.85 -28.70 -4.05
CA ARG A 519 -12.95 -28.92 -5.50
C ARG A 519 -14.39 -28.81 -6.01
N LYS A 520 -15.37 -29.37 -5.29
CA LYS A 520 -16.80 -29.26 -5.64
C LYS A 520 -17.28 -27.81 -5.59
N GLN A 521 -16.94 -27.08 -4.53
CA GLN A 521 -17.24 -25.65 -4.41
C GLN A 521 -16.64 -24.82 -5.55
N ALA A 522 -15.41 -25.14 -5.98
CA ALA A 522 -14.77 -24.47 -7.10
C ALA A 522 -15.48 -24.71 -8.45
N VAL A 523 -16.20 -25.82 -8.62
CA VAL A 523 -17.02 -26.06 -9.83
C VAL A 523 -18.20 -25.09 -9.87
N HIS A 524 -18.98 -24.98 -8.79
CA HIS A 524 -20.10 -24.04 -8.71
C HIS A 524 -19.64 -22.58 -8.88
N ALA A 525 -18.53 -22.21 -8.23
CA ALA A 525 -17.97 -20.86 -8.37
C ALA A 525 -17.56 -20.52 -9.81
N ARG A 526 -16.99 -21.49 -10.55
CA ARG A 526 -16.64 -21.31 -11.97
C ARG A 526 -17.88 -21.11 -12.83
N GLU A 527 -18.96 -21.83 -12.56
CA GLU A 527 -20.18 -21.74 -13.35
C GLU A 527 -20.90 -20.39 -13.15
N ILE A 528 -21.03 -19.93 -11.90
CA ILE A 528 -21.55 -18.58 -11.59
C ILE A 528 -20.69 -17.52 -12.27
N SER A 529 -19.35 -17.65 -12.19
CA SER A 529 -18.42 -16.70 -12.80
C SER A 529 -18.49 -16.70 -14.33
N ARG A 530 -18.71 -17.86 -14.96
CA ARG A 530 -18.90 -18.01 -16.40
C ARG A 530 -20.14 -17.22 -16.85
N VAL A 531 -21.27 -17.41 -16.17
CA VAL A 531 -22.52 -16.70 -16.48
C VAL A 531 -22.36 -15.21 -16.25
N ALA A 532 -21.76 -14.79 -15.13
CA ALA A 532 -21.50 -13.38 -14.84
C ALA A 532 -20.63 -12.70 -15.91
N THR A 533 -19.59 -13.37 -16.38
CA THR A 533 -18.70 -12.87 -17.43
C THR A 533 -19.44 -12.77 -18.77
N GLN A 534 -20.26 -13.78 -19.11
CA GLN A 534 -21.06 -13.77 -20.33
C GLN A 534 -22.12 -12.67 -20.31
N ALA A 535 -22.84 -12.49 -19.20
CA ALA A 535 -23.85 -11.46 -19.01
C ALA A 535 -23.22 -10.05 -19.09
N ALA A 536 -22.07 -9.84 -18.45
CA ALA A 536 -21.32 -8.58 -18.55
C ALA A 536 -20.84 -8.31 -19.99
N SER A 537 -20.36 -9.32 -20.71
CA SER A 537 -19.91 -9.16 -22.10
C SER A 537 -21.05 -8.83 -23.08
N ARG A 538 -22.26 -9.31 -22.79
CA ARG A 538 -23.47 -9.02 -23.57
C ARG A 538 -23.90 -7.57 -23.33
N ALA A 539 -24.05 -7.17 -22.06
CA ALA A 539 -24.42 -5.82 -21.69
C ALA A 539 -23.45 -4.75 -22.23
N VAL A 540 -22.13 -5.03 -22.28
CA VAL A 540 -21.15 -4.11 -22.88
C VAL A 540 -21.33 -4.01 -24.40
N ARG A 541 -21.51 -5.14 -25.10
CA ARG A 541 -21.72 -5.14 -26.56
C ARG A 541 -23.00 -4.44 -26.96
N GLU A 542 -24.10 -4.67 -26.26
CA GLU A 542 -25.37 -3.96 -26.50
C GLU A 542 -25.24 -2.47 -26.24
N SER A 543 -24.57 -2.07 -25.15
CA SER A 543 -24.29 -0.65 -24.89
C SER A 543 -23.45 0.01 -25.99
N ASP A 544 -22.49 -0.70 -26.60
CA ASP A 544 -21.67 -0.16 -27.68
C ASP A 544 -22.43 -0.10 -29.01
N ILE A 545 -23.25 -1.11 -29.33
CA ILE A 545 -24.15 -1.11 -30.51
C ILE A 545 -25.17 0.04 -30.41
N ASN A 546 -25.80 0.21 -29.24
CA ASN A 546 -26.76 1.30 -29.00
C ASN A 546 -26.08 2.67 -29.14
N ARG A 547 -24.82 2.81 -28.71
CA ARG A 547 -24.04 4.06 -28.87
C ARG A 547 -23.67 4.32 -30.33
N GLN A 548 -23.31 3.29 -31.09
CA GLN A 548 -22.99 3.40 -32.52
C GLN A 548 -24.24 3.75 -33.34
N ALA A 549 -25.36 3.05 -33.11
CA ALA A 549 -26.64 3.33 -33.76
C ALA A 549 -27.14 4.75 -33.46
N ALA A 550 -26.97 5.22 -32.22
CA ALA A 550 -27.28 6.60 -31.84
C ALA A 550 -26.39 7.63 -32.56
N ALA A 551 -25.10 7.36 -32.70
CA ALA A 551 -24.16 8.23 -33.42
C ALA A 551 -24.44 8.26 -34.93
N GLU A 552 -24.87 7.14 -35.52
CA GLU A 552 -25.30 7.06 -36.93
C GLU A 552 -26.63 7.79 -37.16
N ALA A 553 -27.60 7.62 -36.27
CA ALA A 553 -28.86 8.37 -36.29
C ALA A 553 -28.65 9.88 -36.12
N ALA A 554 -27.72 10.30 -35.25
CA ALA A 554 -27.32 11.70 -35.07
C ALA A 554 -26.67 12.31 -36.32
N ARG A 555 -25.99 11.49 -37.13
CA ARG A 555 -25.40 11.92 -38.42
C ARG A 555 -26.44 11.98 -39.53
N ALA A 556 -27.49 11.14 -39.46
CA ALA A 556 -28.55 11.07 -40.44
C ALA A 556 -29.70 12.08 -40.21
N ALA A 557 -29.91 12.54 -38.98
CA ALA A 557 -30.97 13.49 -38.62
C ALA A 557 -30.38 14.78 -38.02
N SER A 558 -30.78 15.96 -38.53
CA SER A 558 -30.49 17.27 -37.93
C SER A 558 -31.32 17.52 -36.65
N GLY A 559 -31.37 16.56 -35.74
CA GLY A 559 -32.19 16.59 -34.52
C GLY A 559 -31.46 16.01 -33.30
N SER A 560 -31.70 16.60 -32.13
CA SER A 560 -31.11 16.21 -30.85
C SER A 560 -31.43 14.75 -30.50
N VAL A 561 -30.40 13.93 -30.33
CA VAL A 561 -30.52 12.59 -29.77
C VAL A 561 -30.98 12.69 -28.32
N ASP A 562 -32.02 11.95 -27.93
CA ASP A 562 -32.47 11.86 -26.54
C ASP A 562 -31.54 10.91 -25.77
N ASP A 563 -30.38 11.42 -25.35
CA ASP A 563 -29.36 10.68 -24.57
C ASP A 563 -29.95 10.00 -23.32
N ALA A 564 -31.06 10.53 -22.79
CA ALA A 564 -31.78 9.95 -21.67
C ALA A 564 -32.49 8.63 -22.04
N ALA A 565 -32.97 8.47 -23.27
CA ALA A 565 -33.57 7.22 -23.74
C ALA A 565 -32.53 6.10 -23.85
N ILE A 566 -31.35 6.40 -24.41
CA ILE A 566 -30.24 5.45 -24.54
C ILE A 566 -29.73 5.02 -23.16
N ALA A 567 -29.58 5.97 -22.23
CA ALA A 567 -29.17 5.68 -20.86
C ALA A 567 -30.20 4.81 -20.11
N ARG A 568 -31.50 5.04 -20.30
CA ARG A 568 -32.57 4.21 -19.72
C ARG A 568 -32.55 2.79 -20.24
N GLN A 569 -32.30 2.61 -21.54
CA GLN A 569 -32.24 1.29 -22.17
C GLN A 569 -31.00 0.50 -21.71
N ALA A 570 -29.81 1.11 -21.71
CA ALA A 570 -28.60 0.49 -21.19
C ALA A 570 -28.73 0.10 -19.69
N ALA A 571 -29.43 0.92 -18.90
CA ALA A 571 -29.73 0.60 -17.50
C ALA A 571 -30.72 -0.56 -17.35
N ALA A 572 -31.68 -0.71 -18.27
CA ALA A 572 -32.62 -1.82 -18.29
C ALA A 572 -31.91 -3.15 -18.65
N GLU A 573 -31.04 -3.13 -19.65
CA GLU A 573 -30.21 -4.28 -20.06
C GLU A 573 -29.26 -4.71 -18.94
N ALA A 574 -28.60 -3.77 -18.26
CA ALA A 574 -27.76 -4.07 -17.10
C ALA A 574 -28.54 -4.73 -15.96
N ARG A 575 -29.79 -4.29 -15.71
CA ARG A 575 -30.67 -4.91 -14.71
C ARG A 575 -31.08 -6.32 -15.09
N LEU A 576 -31.34 -6.59 -16.37
CA LEU A 576 -31.65 -7.93 -16.87
C LEU A 576 -30.44 -8.86 -16.72
N ALA A 577 -29.25 -8.40 -17.10
CA ALA A 577 -28.01 -9.14 -16.91
C ALA A 577 -27.75 -9.47 -15.43
N MET A 578 -28.01 -8.52 -14.53
CA MET A 578 -27.92 -8.76 -13.07
C MET A 578 -28.93 -9.79 -12.59
N ARG A 579 -30.17 -9.77 -13.09
CA ARG A 579 -31.19 -10.78 -12.74
C ARG A 579 -30.81 -12.18 -13.23
N GLU A 580 -30.19 -12.30 -14.41
CA GLU A 580 -29.70 -13.58 -14.93
C GLU A 580 -28.61 -14.17 -14.02
N VAL A 581 -27.64 -13.35 -13.59
CA VAL A 581 -26.60 -13.78 -12.65
C VAL A 581 -27.20 -14.14 -11.30
N GLN A 582 -28.14 -13.35 -10.80
CA GLN A 582 -28.81 -13.63 -9.53
C GLN A 582 -29.57 -14.96 -9.58
N ALA A 583 -30.30 -15.25 -10.65
CA ALA A 583 -31.04 -16.51 -10.80
C ALA A 583 -30.11 -17.73 -10.79
N VAL A 584 -28.95 -17.65 -11.44
CA VAL A 584 -27.95 -18.73 -11.43
C VAL A 584 -27.29 -18.86 -10.06
N GLN A 585 -27.03 -17.75 -9.39
CA GLN A 585 -26.49 -17.76 -8.03
C GLN A 585 -27.49 -18.36 -7.03
N ASP A 586 -28.78 -18.04 -7.16
CA ASP A 586 -29.86 -18.62 -6.35
C ASP A 586 -30.01 -20.12 -6.62
N ALA A 587 -29.92 -20.55 -7.88
CA ALA A 587 -29.97 -21.96 -8.26
C ALA A 587 -28.83 -22.79 -7.64
N HIS A 588 -27.64 -22.21 -7.50
CA HIS A 588 -26.49 -22.88 -6.86
C HIS A 588 -26.38 -22.63 -5.35
N SER A 589 -27.22 -21.75 -4.79
CA SER A 589 -27.13 -21.37 -3.38
C SER A 589 -27.34 -22.56 -2.43
N HIS A 590 -28.26 -23.46 -2.77
CA HIS A 590 -28.57 -24.65 -2.00
C HIS A 590 -27.36 -25.59 -1.92
N ASP A 591 -26.81 -25.99 -3.07
CA ASP A 591 -25.65 -26.88 -3.15
C ASP A 591 -24.42 -26.29 -2.43
N ILE A 592 -24.17 -24.98 -2.60
CA ILE A 592 -23.07 -24.29 -1.93
C ILE A 592 -23.28 -24.31 -0.41
N SER A 593 -24.51 -24.07 0.05
CA SER A 593 -24.86 -24.13 1.48
C SER A 593 -24.71 -25.54 2.04
N GLU A 594 -25.08 -26.57 1.29
CA GLU A 594 -24.91 -27.96 1.71
C GLU A 594 -23.42 -28.32 1.82
N LEU A 595 -22.61 -27.96 0.83
CA LEU A 595 -21.16 -28.15 0.86
C LEU A 595 -20.51 -27.39 2.03
N ALA A 596 -21.01 -26.19 2.35
CA ALA A 596 -20.55 -25.42 3.50
C ALA A 596 -20.88 -26.11 4.84
N ASN A 597 -22.09 -26.68 4.97
CA ASN A 597 -22.47 -27.46 6.14
C ASN A 597 -21.60 -28.73 6.29
N GLN A 598 -21.33 -29.43 5.19
CA GLN A 598 -20.41 -30.58 5.20
C GLN A 598 -18.99 -30.16 5.61
N GLN A 599 -18.49 -29.03 5.11
CA GLN A 599 -17.20 -28.48 5.51
C GLN A 599 -17.15 -28.14 7.00
N ALA A 600 -18.22 -27.56 7.55
CA ALA A 600 -18.33 -27.25 8.97
C ALA A 600 -18.31 -28.52 9.84
N GLN A 601 -19.02 -29.58 9.43
CA GLN A 601 -18.99 -30.87 10.13
C GLN A 601 -17.60 -31.52 10.13
N LEU A 602 -16.87 -31.44 9.01
CA LEU A 602 -15.47 -31.90 8.97
C LEU A 602 -14.58 -31.06 9.88
N GLY A 603 -14.81 -29.75 9.96
CA GLY A 603 -14.12 -28.85 10.89
C GLY A 603 -14.32 -29.25 12.36
N LEU A 604 -15.55 -29.59 12.76
CA LEU A 604 -15.84 -30.09 14.11
C LEU A 604 -15.10 -31.40 14.41
N ARG A 605 -15.07 -32.34 13.46
CA ARG A 605 -14.31 -33.59 13.62
C ARG A 605 -12.81 -33.34 13.75
N GLN A 606 -12.27 -32.39 12.96
CA GLN A 606 -10.86 -32.03 13.04
C GLN A 606 -10.51 -31.38 14.39
N ALA A 607 -11.38 -30.54 14.94
CA ALA A 607 -11.22 -29.98 16.28
C ALA A 607 -11.24 -31.05 17.37
N ALA A 608 -12.12 -32.05 17.25
CA ALA A 608 -12.17 -33.18 18.18
C ALA A 608 -10.87 -34.02 18.13
N LEU A 609 -10.36 -34.34 16.93
CA LEU A 609 -9.07 -35.02 16.80
C LEU A 609 -7.91 -34.17 17.33
N GLY A 610 -7.95 -32.85 17.14
CA GLY A 610 -6.96 -31.93 17.71
C GLY A 610 -6.96 -31.95 19.24
N SER A 611 -8.13 -32.05 19.86
CA SER A 611 -8.26 -32.18 21.32
C SER A 611 -7.68 -33.50 21.83
N GLN A 612 -7.95 -34.61 21.13
CA GLN A 612 -7.34 -35.92 21.46
C GLN A 612 -5.81 -35.89 21.28
N GLN A 613 -5.31 -35.19 20.26
CA GLN A 613 -3.88 -35.03 20.03
C GLN A 613 -3.22 -34.24 21.16
N ALA A 614 -3.87 -33.20 21.68
CA ALA A 614 -3.38 -32.45 22.83
C ALA A 614 -3.31 -33.33 24.09
N GLU A 615 -4.34 -34.12 24.37
CA GLU A 615 -4.37 -35.04 25.51
C GLU A 615 -3.27 -36.11 25.41
N LEU A 616 -3.07 -36.70 24.23
CA LEU A 616 -1.96 -37.63 24.01
C LEU A 616 -0.60 -36.93 24.18
N GLY A 617 -0.47 -35.67 23.76
CA GLY A 617 0.75 -34.88 23.96
C GLY A 617 1.09 -34.67 25.44
N GLU A 618 0.09 -34.37 26.28
CA GLU A 618 0.28 -34.27 27.73
C GLU A 618 0.71 -35.60 28.35
N ARG A 619 0.04 -36.70 27.99
CA ARG A 619 0.42 -38.05 28.43
C ARG A 619 1.83 -38.43 27.96
N GLN A 620 2.23 -38.02 26.76
CA GLN A 620 3.58 -38.21 26.24
C GLN A 620 4.61 -37.50 27.12
N ALA A 621 4.36 -36.24 27.48
CA ALA A 621 5.27 -35.47 28.33
C ALA A 621 5.41 -36.10 29.73
N GLN A 622 4.31 -36.58 30.31
CA GLN A 622 4.33 -37.28 31.60
C GLN A 622 5.12 -38.60 31.54
N LEU A 623 4.88 -39.42 30.52
CA LEU A 623 5.62 -40.67 30.30
C LEU A 623 7.10 -40.42 30.05
N GLN A 624 7.45 -39.37 29.31
CA GLN A 624 8.83 -38.98 29.06
C GLN A 624 9.55 -38.58 30.37
N ALA A 625 8.89 -37.79 31.22
CA ALA A 625 9.43 -37.42 32.53
C ALA A 625 9.64 -38.66 33.43
N GLN A 626 8.68 -39.59 33.44
CA GLN A 626 8.79 -40.86 34.15
C GLN A 626 9.93 -41.72 33.59
N ALA A 627 10.08 -41.82 32.27
CA ALA A 627 11.15 -42.58 31.63
C ALA A 627 12.53 -42.01 31.98
N SER A 628 12.69 -40.69 31.94
CA SER A 628 13.93 -40.00 32.31
C SER A 628 14.29 -40.23 33.79
N ALA A 629 13.32 -40.12 34.69
CA ALA A 629 13.52 -40.41 36.12
C ALA A 629 13.89 -41.88 36.36
N GLN A 630 13.19 -42.81 35.70
CA GLN A 630 13.46 -44.23 35.80
C GLN A 630 14.85 -44.59 35.25
N ALA A 631 15.27 -44.00 34.13
CA ALA A 631 16.60 -44.20 33.55
C ALA A 631 17.70 -43.78 34.53
N LYS A 632 17.57 -42.59 35.15
CA LYS A 632 18.50 -42.11 36.18
C LYS A 632 18.61 -43.08 37.36
N GLN A 633 17.49 -43.63 37.83
CA GLN A 633 17.50 -44.62 38.92
C GLN A 633 18.16 -45.94 38.52
N VAL A 634 17.88 -46.44 37.31
CA VAL A 634 18.48 -47.68 36.79
C VAL A 634 19.99 -47.52 36.64
N ILE A 635 20.45 -46.41 36.06
CA ILE A 635 21.87 -46.07 35.92
C ILE A 635 22.56 -46.02 37.29
N ALA A 636 21.98 -45.29 38.25
CA ALA A 636 22.55 -45.17 39.60
C ALA A 636 22.66 -46.53 40.31
N ARG A 637 21.62 -47.39 40.21
CA ARG A 637 21.65 -48.74 40.79
C ARG A 637 22.67 -49.64 40.10
N ALA A 638 22.77 -49.58 38.78
CA ALA A 638 23.73 -50.38 38.01
C ALA A 638 25.18 -50.01 38.37
N MET A 639 25.47 -48.72 38.54
CA MET A 639 26.78 -48.23 39.00
C MET A 639 27.08 -48.69 40.43
N ALA A 640 26.13 -48.53 41.36
CA ALA A 640 26.31 -48.93 42.76
C ALA A 640 26.49 -50.45 42.94
N SER A 641 25.80 -51.26 42.12
CA SER A 641 25.89 -52.72 42.18
C SER A 641 27.04 -53.32 41.35
N GLY A 642 27.84 -52.48 40.67
CA GLY A 642 28.92 -52.95 39.78
C GLY A 642 28.43 -53.68 38.52
N LYS A 643 27.17 -53.52 38.15
CA LYS A 643 26.54 -54.17 36.98
C LYS A 643 26.58 -53.32 35.71
N ALA A 644 27.13 -52.10 35.80
CA ALA A 644 27.47 -51.27 34.66
C ALA A 644 28.88 -51.64 34.16
N GLN A 645 28.96 -52.25 32.98
CA GLN A 645 30.22 -52.63 32.36
C GLN A 645 30.72 -51.47 31.50
N GLN A 646 31.96 -51.02 31.71
CA GLN A 646 32.57 -49.98 30.89
C GLN A 646 32.97 -50.54 29.52
N LEU A 647 32.72 -49.76 28.45
CA LEU A 647 32.89 -50.14 27.04
C LEU A 647 34.13 -49.53 26.36
#